data_AF-A0A836LI74-F1
#
_entry.id   AF-A0A836LI74-F1
#
_cell.length_a   1.000
_cell.length_b   1.000
_cell.length_c   1.000
_cell.angle_alpha   90.00
_cell.angle_beta   90.00
_cell.angle_gamma   90.00
#
_symmetry.space_group_name_H-M   'P 1'
#
loop_
_entity.id
_entity.type
_entity.pdbx_description
1 polymer ?
#
loop_
_entity_poly.entity_id
_entity_poly.type
_entity_poly.pdbx_seq_one_letter_code
_entity_poly.pdbx_strand_id
1 'polypeptide(L)'
;MTYSPQQQQQQQQQQQQQMPNCEPARVDPHLAELAKDVQKITSDINRSFRRGEYTMVMQQFDILMATPAVEEVAATALLCREETHKLNLLGQSLNVFSPDFLKWRLTTPQGRAIGVNGNYSLPKPPTVSEAAYQVYMLEQRIEEAWGQVLLAAMRQMPGEQEHHEDIVNDFERLFERCTDFLRSMMQDTTSAVHLLNVTVMDASELSTQFVVCSALVKHPPVDVMSLIEFVEYLKHEKISLPLAAAEHLERIYLPFMKGAAAAEVFEKITAAGVIPLSVRPFAMLFNNLTDSNAVLDAYDLMLDYGIAPEESTLRILCKQSRMEYAKLHFTMVLKSMANAGSSTQSPAARPPLAMGVPGAANVHSSALAASGSSSSTVVAAAGSRRRDERSYFAQRIEELAERKPKASLLEALKVLHRAEVEGTSLHGDTYIMSALLRHYCRSTTPRRYLVLPFSESLAYRPDPIADDEDPTLDETAAGEARGNLMKNAFDFGLDSACEELLEGEGQRVVTEELEGLPGAPIRSRGGESEPDKSRRPRPPPRDAHFADSSEEGAYILEVLKSYGSYPDNNILQALSAQYEGKVPHMEIVASAADAFFEGCMASGGAMTPVDCRFLHALGYYFIDNRWRDRAHHLMRRVLEMFYAYSVTFGADLGGTEKWFSYFAVIIGTKTGPLDLGVGLFAASLALSDKTVNPKVATKLTAKRDSSEHVVQVIAELERCGWDYRRILCSDALMLEPQERAIAENEENAAAAENRTGSRDHHNNRGSNGSGAAGATTSSTSLPAAAGEQPFTKESIYTSSGQGPSSFNNSHLLLARPSLVTYMCVALRDLGVDKKTADWLRDKLRAARQEALAMERAR
;
A
#
# COMPACT_ATOMS: atom_id res chain seq x y z
N MET A 1 -9.58 33.48 22.34
CA MET A 1 -8.49 33.15 23.29
C MET A 1 -7.18 33.32 22.54
N THR A 2 -6.47 34.42 22.80
CA THR A 2 -5.24 34.80 22.09
C THR A 2 -4.04 34.37 22.94
N TYR A 3 -3.23 33.44 22.41
CA TYR A 3 -1.95 33.06 23.00
C TYR A 3 -0.92 34.19 22.85
N SER A 4 0.02 34.29 23.80
CA SER A 4 1.06 35.32 23.77
C SER A 4 2.11 35.02 22.68
N PRO A 5 2.77 36.05 22.12
CA PRO A 5 3.81 35.88 21.09
C PRO A 5 4.94 34.94 21.52
N GLN A 6 5.24 34.87 22.82
CA GLN A 6 6.25 33.95 23.37
C GLN A 6 5.80 32.49 23.34
N GLN A 7 4.51 32.18 23.51
CA GLN A 7 4.00 30.81 23.41
C GLN A 7 3.95 30.33 21.95
N GLN A 8 3.69 31.21 20.99
CA GLN A 8 3.82 30.88 19.56
C GLN A 8 5.28 30.61 19.15
N GLN A 9 6.24 31.33 19.73
CA GLN A 9 7.66 31.14 19.44
C GLN A 9 8.21 29.84 20.05
N GLN A 10 7.72 29.45 21.23
CA GLN A 10 8.07 28.16 21.85
C GLN A 10 7.44 26.95 21.15
N GLN A 11 6.23 27.10 20.62
CA GLN A 11 5.58 26.04 19.82
C GLN A 11 6.24 25.87 18.44
N GLN A 12 6.75 26.94 17.83
CA GLN A 12 7.57 26.85 16.62
C GLN A 12 8.94 26.21 16.86
N GLN A 13 9.58 26.47 18.00
CA GLN A 13 10.85 25.82 18.35
C GLN A 13 10.71 24.33 18.68
N GLN A 14 9.57 23.90 19.26
CA GLN A 14 9.32 22.47 19.50
C GLN A 14 8.91 21.71 18.23
N GLN A 15 8.27 22.34 17.25
CA GLN A 15 7.95 21.70 15.96
C GLN A 15 9.18 21.54 15.03
N GLN A 16 10.24 22.33 15.22
CA GLN A 16 11.49 22.19 14.45
C GLN A 16 12.42 21.07 14.95
N GLN A 17 12.11 20.38 16.05
CA GLN A 17 12.98 19.34 16.63
C GLN A 17 12.54 17.88 16.35
N GLN A 18 11.52 17.61 15.53
CA GLN A 18 11.01 16.25 15.31
C GLN A 18 10.93 15.78 13.84
N MET A 19 11.70 16.37 12.93
CA MET A 19 11.89 15.85 11.56
C MET A 19 13.38 15.90 11.21
N PRO A 20 13.95 14.91 10.50
CA PRO A 20 15.29 15.05 9.96
C PRO A 20 15.28 16.17 8.91
N ASN A 21 15.85 17.32 9.27
CA ASN A 21 15.98 18.49 8.43
C ASN A 21 16.83 18.18 7.19
N CYS A 22 16.20 18.03 6.03
CA CYS A 22 16.78 18.52 4.78
C CYS A 22 16.34 19.98 4.64
N GLU A 23 17.19 20.92 5.04
CA GLU A 23 16.98 22.33 4.72
C GLU A 23 16.97 22.53 3.19
N PRO A 24 16.04 23.31 2.61
CA PRO A 24 16.20 23.76 1.24
C PRO A 24 17.41 24.71 1.19
N ALA A 25 18.45 24.30 0.46
CA ALA A 25 19.70 25.06 0.34
C ALA A 25 19.41 26.50 -0.12
N ARG A 26 19.90 27.49 0.65
CA ARG A 26 19.81 28.91 0.29
C ARG A 26 20.66 29.14 -0.96
N VAL A 27 20.01 29.49 -2.07
CA VAL A 27 20.68 29.95 -3.30
C VAL A 27 21.44 31.24 -2.99
N ASP A 28 22.70 31.33 -3.39
CA ASP A 28 23.50 32.55 -3.25
C ASP A 28 22.85 33.67 -4.08
N PRO A 29 22.40 34.77 -3.44
CA PRO A 29 21.69 35.86 -4.13
C PRO A 29 22.54 36.49 -5.24
N HIS A 30 23.87 36.47 -5.10
CA HIS A 30 24.79 37.01 -6.08
C HIS A 30 24.82 36.17 -7.37
N LEU A 31 24.92 34.85 -7.22
CA LEU A 31 24.91 33.91 -8.35
C LEU A 31 23.56 33.90 -9.08
N ALA A 32 22.46 34.14 -8.35
CA ALA A 32 21.14 34.28 -8.94
C ALA A 32 20.98 35.55 -9.80
N GLU A 33 21.71 36.62 -9.50
CA GLU A 33 21.75 37.84 -10.30
C GLU A 33 22.55 37.63 -11.58
N LEU A 34 23.75 37.04 -11.46
CA LEU A 34 24.57 36.61 -12.61
C LEU A 34 23.80 35.70 -13.56
N ALA A 35 23.05 34.74 -13.02
CA ALA A 35 22.26 33.81 -13.81
C ALA A 35 21.19 34.51 -14.65
N LYS A 36 20.56 35.58 -14.14
CA LYS A 36 19.56 36.36 -14.88
C LYS A 36 20.19 37.13 -16.03
N ASP A 37 21.35 37.74 -15.79
CA ASP A 37 22.05 38.54 -16.81
C ASP A 37 22.53 37.65 -17.97
N VAL A 38 23.18 36.52 -17.64
CA VAL A 38 23.60 35.52 -18.64
C VAL A 38 22.39 34.94 -19.37
N GLN A 39 21.32 34.59 -18.67
CA GLN A 39 20.11 34.03 -19.29
C GLN A 39 19.48 34.99 -20.29
N LYS A 40 19.43 36.30 -19.98
CA LYS A 40 18.86 37.30 -20.87
C LYS A 40 19.59 37.31 -22.21
N ILE A 41 20.91 37.47 -22.19
CA ILE A 41 21.72 37.62 -23.41
C ILE A 41 21.76 36.32 -24.22
N THR A 42 21.98 35.18 -23.56
CA THR A 42 21.98 33.87 -24.24
C THR A 42 20.62 33.53 -24.85
N SER A 43 19.51 33.96 -24.24
CA SER A 43 18.17 33.78 -24.80
C SER A 43 17.90 34.64 -26.05
N ASP A 44 18.47 35.84 -26.10
CA ASP A 44 18.37 36.74 -27.24
C ASP A 44 19.15 36.18 -28.44
N ILE A 45 20.38 35.67 -28.21
CA ILE A 45 21.18 34.95 -29.23
C ILE A 45 20.41 33.77 -29.80
N ASN A 46 19.87 32.91 -28.93
CA ASN A 46 19.12 31.73 -29.33
C ASN A 46 17.88 32.11 -30.16
N ARG A 47 17.17 33.17 -29.78
CA ARG A 47 16.01 33.68 -30.51
C ARG A 47 16.40 34.15 -31.92
N SER A 48 17.45 34.95 -32.04
CA SER A 48 17.94 35.48 -33.33
C SER A 48 18.44 34.35 -34.23
N PHE A 49 19.18 33.40 -33.66
CA PHE A 49 19.72 32.24 -34.39
C PHE A 49 18.59 31.39 -34.98
N ARG A 50 17.54 31.09 -34.20
CA ARG A 50 16.37 30.33 -34.68
C ARG A 50 15.61 31.03 -35.81
N ARG A 51 15.65 32.36 -35.86
CA ARG A 51 15.02 33.16 -36.93
C ARG A 51 15.88 33.27 -38.18
N GLY A 52 17.12 32.77 -38.15
CA GLY A 52 18.09 32.96 -39.23
C GLY A 52 18.64 34.38 -39.31
N GLU A 53 18.47 35.19 -38.25
CA GLU A 53 18.91 36.58 -38.19
C GLU A 53 20.40 36.64 -37.78
N TYR A 54 21.28 36.03 -38.59
CA TYR A 54 22.69 35.79 -38.23
C TYR A 54 23.49 37.07 -37.95
N THR A 55 23.16 38.20 -38.59
CA THR A 55 23.82 39.48 -38.29
C THR A 55 23.49 39.96 -36.88
N MET A 56 22.25 39.73 -36.43
CA MET A 56 21.83 40.09 -35.08
C MET A 56 22.43 39.14 -34.03
N VAL A 57 22.68 37.87 -34.39
CA VAL A 57 23.46 36.94 -33.56
C VAL A 57 24.87 37.49 -33.30
N MET A 58 25.57 37.96 -34.34
CA MET A 58 26.91 38.55 -34.18
C MET A 58 26.88 39.84 -33.33
N GLN A 59 25.89 40.71 -33.53
CA GLN A 59 25.74 41.91 -32.69
C GLN A 59 25.46 41.57 -31.21
N GLN A 60 24.68 40.51 -30.95
CA GLN A 60 24.40 40.05 -29.60
C GLN A 60 25.59 39.34 -28.97
N PHE A 61 26.47 38.74 -29.79
CA PHE A 61 27.74 38.21 -29.33
C PHE A 61 28.67 39.32 -28.83
N ASP A 62 28.78 40.44 -29.54
CA ASP A 62 29.56 41.60 -29.07
C ASP A 62 29.05 42.09 -27.70
N ILE A 63 27.73 42.09 -27.49
CA ILE A 63 27.12 42.43 -26.20
C ILE A 63 27.47 41.41 -25.12
N LEU A 64 27.46 40.11 -25.46
CA LEU A 64 27.82 39.03 -24.54
C LEU A 64 29.29 39.15 -24.10
N MET A 65 30.20 39.42 -25.04
CA MET A 65 31.62 39.65 -24.77
C MET A 65 31.87 40.91 -23.93
N ALA A 66 31.05 41.95 -24.08
CA ALA A 66 31.14 43.18 -23.29
C ALA A 66 30.49 43.07 -21.90
N THR A 67 29.87 41.93 -21.56
CA THR A 67 29.12 41.78 -20.30
C THR A 67 30.01 41.23 -19.18
N PRO A 68 30.20 41.97 -18.07
CA PRO A 68 31.09 41.55 -16.99
C PRO A 68 30.63 40.27 -16.28
N ALA A 69 29.33 39.97 -16.32
CA ALA A 69 28.78 38.74 -15.75
C ALA A 69 29.37 37.46 -16.36
N VAL A 70 29.79 37.50 -17.64
CA VAL A 70 30.39 36.33 -18.30
C VAL A 70 31.81 36.09 -17.79
N GLU A 71 32.60 37.15 -17.61
CA GLU A 71 33.93 37.07 -17.01
C GLU A 71 33.87 36.57 -15.56
N GLU A 72 32.87 37.02 -14.81
CA GLU A 72 32.66 36.61 -13.42
C GLU A 72 32.23 35.14 -13.30
N VAL A 73 31.37 34.66 -14.21
CA VAL A 73 31.03 33.23 -14.31
C VAL A 73 32.27 32.40 -14.66
N ALA A 74 33.09 32.86 -15.60
CA ALA A 74 34.32 32.17 -15.98
C ALA A 74 35.32 32.09 -14.81
N ALA A 75 35.56 33.20 -14.11
CA ALA A 75 36.42 33.23 -12.92
C ALA A 75 35.91 32.27 -11.82
N THR A 76 34.60 32.22 -11.61
CA THR A 76 33.99 31.31 -10.63
C THR A 76 34.06 29.85 -11.08
N ALA A 77 33.92 29.57 -12.38
CA ALA A 77 34.04 28.22 -12.95
C ALA A 77 35.45 27.63 -12.75
N LEU A 78 36.49 28.47 -12.82
CA LEU A 78 37.87 28.06 -12.52
C LEU A 78 38.05 27.65 -11.06
N LEU A 79 37.41 28.36 -10.12
CA LEU A 79 37.45 28.01 -8.70
C LEU A 79 36.73 26.69 -8.39
N CYS A 80 35.68 26.36 -9.14
CA CYS A 80 34.85 25.17 -8.95
C CYS A 80 35.25 23.97 -9.84
N ARG A 81 36.40 24.03 -10.50
CA ARG A 81 36.74 23.14 -11.64
C ARG A 81 36.74 21.65 -11.32
N GLU A 82 37.23 21.25 -10.15
CA GLU A 82 37.24 19.85 -9.75
C GLU A 82 35.82 19.29 -9.54
N GLU A 83 34.90 20.13 -9.05
CA GLU A 83 33.50 19.75 -8.86
C GLU A 83 32.75 19.71 -10.19
N THR A 84 33.00 20.66 -11.11
CA THR A 84 32.40 20.66 -12.45
C THR A 84 32.90 19.49 -13.30
N HIS A 85 34.14 19.04 -13.11
CA HIS A 85 34.63 17.82 -13.77
C HIS A 85 33.83 16.56 -13.36
N LYS A 86 33.44 16.45 -12.08
CA LYS A 86 32.58 15.34 -11.61
C LYS A 86 31.20 15.37 -12.27
N LEU A 87 30.65 16.56 -12.53
CA LEU A 87 29.39 16.72 -13.27
C LEU A 87 29.52 16.29 -14.74
N ASN A 88 30.65 16.58 -15.38
CA ASN A 88 30.94 16.11 -16.74
C ASN A 88 31.04 14.58 -16.82
N LEU A 89 31.74 13.93 -15.87
CA LEU A 89 31.79 12.46 -15.79
C LEU A 89 30.40 11.85 -15.56
N LEU A 90 29.55 12.52 -14.78
CA LEU A 90 28.16 12.10 -14.60
C LEU A 90 27.36 12.23 -15.90
N GLY A 91 27.50 13.34 -16.63
CA GLY A 91 26.87 13.54 -17.93
C GLY A 91 27.24 12.45 -18.96
N GLN A 92 28.50 12.00 -18.94
CA GLN A 92 28.99 10.92 -19.79
C GLN A 92 28.44 9.55 -19.41
N SER A 93 28.19 9.30 -18.12
CA SER A 93 27.66 8.00 -17.65
C SER A 93 26.14 7.85 -17.85
N LEU A 94 25.40 8.95 -18.00
CA LEU A 94 23.96 8.94 -18.26
C LEU A 94 23.64 8.78 -19.76
N ASN A 95 23.66 7.55 -20.24
CA ASN A 95 23.24 7.20 -21.60
C ASN A 95 21.72 6.96 -21.68
N VAL A 96 20.99 7.83 -22.39
CA VAL A 96 19.53 7.74 -22.56
C VAL A 96 19.10 6.47 -23.32
N PHE A 97 19.96 5.89 -24.15
CA PHE A 97 19.66 4.61 -24.80
C PHE A 97 19.82 3.40 -23.87
N SER A 98 20.44 3.56 -22.69
CA SER A 98 20.63 2.46 -21.77
C SER A 98 19.31 2.12 -21.05
N PRO A 99 18.95 0.82 -20.94
CA PRO A 99 17.87 0.38 -20.06
C PRO A 99 18.05 0.85 -18.61
N ASP A 100 19.30 1.02 -18.17
CA ASP A 100 19.63 1.50 -16.83
C ASP A 100 19.23 2.95 -16.61
N PHE A 101 19.26 3.79 -17.66
CA PHE A 101 18.80 5.17 -17.56
C PHE A 101 17.30 5.22 -17.27
N LEU A 102 16.51 4.42 -17.99
CA LEU A 102 15.07 4.35 -17.77
C LEU A 102 14.76 3.78 -16.38
N LYS A 103 15.43 2.69 -15.99
CA LYS A 103 15.29 2.14 -14.63
C LYS A 103 15.61 3.18 -13.55
N TRP A 104 16.74 3.87 -13.67
CA TRP A 104 17.14 4.94 -12.75
C TRP A 104 16.11 6.09 -12.75
N ARG A 105 15.62 6.47 -13.93
CA ARG A 105 14.61 7.51 -14.09
C ARG A 105 13.34 7.20 -13.32
N LEU A 106 12.83 5.99 -13.47
CA LEU A 106 11.57 5.56 -12.86
C LEU A 106 11.72 5.40 -11.35
N THR A 107 12.86 4.88 -10.88
CA THR A 107 13.06 4.49 -9.47
C THR A 107 13.54 5.63 -8.57
N THR A 108 14.03 6.74 -9.12
CA THR A 108 14.58 7.85 -8.33
C THR A 108 13.77 9.15 -8.48
N PRO A 109 13.58 9.94 -7.40
CA PRO A 109 12.91 11.24 -7.48
C PRO A 109 13.62 12.22 -8.43
N GLN A 110 14.95 12.16 -8.48
CA GLN A 110 15.78 13.00 -9.34
C GLN A 110 15.55 12.70 -10.82
N GLY A 111 15.46 11.41 -11.15
CA GLY A 111 15.14 10.96 -12.50
C GLY A 111 13.74 11.37 -12.95
N ARG A 112 12.73 11.22 -12.10
CA ARG A 112 11.34 11.65 -12.40
C ARG A 112 11.21 13.17 -12.58
N ALA A 113 12.14 13.97 -12.04
CA ALA A 113 12.15 15.42 -12.22
C ALA A 113 12.67 15.87 -13.60
N ILE A 114 13.28 14.98 -14.39
CA ILE A 114 13.77 15.29 -15.73
C ILE A 114 12.59 15.54 -16.68
N GLY A 115 12.67 16.65 -17.42
CA GLY A 115 11.69 17.12 -18.40
C GLY A 115 10.52 17.89 -17.78
N VAL A 116 10.32 17.83 -16.46
CA VAL A 116 9.25 18.54 -15.76
C VAL A 116 9.50 20.04 -15.82
N ASN A 117 8.52 20.83 -16.30
CA ASN A 117 8.67 22.27 -16.53
C ASN A 117 9.88 22.63 -17.43
N GLY A 118 10.30 21.70 -18.30
CA GLY A 118 11.47 21.86 -19.15
C GLY A 118 12.81 21.80 -18.40
N ASN A 119 12.87 21.18 -17.22
CA ASN A 119 14.12 20.94 -16.50
C ASN A 119 14.85 19.72 -17.09
N TYR A 120 15.92 19.94 -17.85
CA TYR A 120 16.80 18.87 -18.35
C TYR A 120 18.17 18.88 -17.68
N SER A 121 18.28 19.56 -16.54
CA SER A 121 19.53 19.71 -15.82
C SER A 121 19.99 18.36 -15.27
N LEU A 122 21.30 18.10 -15.31
CA LEU A 122 21.88 16.89 -14.72
C LEU A 122 21.52 16.80 -13.23
N PRO A 123 21.24 15.61 -12.68
CA PRO A 123 20.97 15.47 -11.25
C PRO A 123 22.20 15.89 -10.44
N LYS A 124 22.02 16.79 -9.47
CA LYS A 124 23.13 17.27 -8.65
C LYS A 124 23.64 16.16 -7.71
N PRO A 125 24.92 15.76 -7.79
CA PRO A 125 25.52 14.84 -6.84
C PRO A 125 25.60 15.46 -5.44
N PRO A 126 25.45 14.67 -4.36
CA PRO A 126 25.62 15.18 -2.98
C PRO A 126 27.04 15.68 -2.70
N THR A 127 28.02 15.28 -3.52
CA THR A 127 29.44 15.67 -3.43
C THR A 127 29.76 17.00 -4.10
N VAL A 128 28.78 17.65 -4.75
CA VAL A 128 28.95 18.90 -5.48
C VAL A 128 28.17 20.01 -4.78
N SER A 129 28.83 21.14 -4.54
CA SER A 129 28.24 22.33 -3.94
C SER A 129 27.17 22.94 -4.84
N GLU A 130 26.17 23.60 -4.24
CA GLU A 130 25.11 24.28 -5.02
C GLU A 130 25.70 25.37 -5.93
N ALA A 131 26.71 26.10 -5.46
CA ALA A 131 27.39 27.12 -6.25
C ALA A 131 28.08 26.52 -7.49
N ALA A 132 28.85 25.44 -7.33
CA ALA A 132 29.51 24.77 -8.45
C ALA A 132 28.51 24.21 -9.48
N TYR A 133 27.38 23.67 -9.00
CA TYR A 133 26.32 23.17 -9.87
C TYR A 133 25.65 24.28 -10.69
N GLN A 134 25.34 25.41 -10.08
CA GLN A 134 24.76 26.56 -10.78
C GLN A 134 25.74 27.17 -11.79
N VAL A 135 27.02 27.30 -11.42
CA VAL A 135 28.08 27.78 -12.33
C VAL A 135 28.25 26.84 -13.53
N TYR A 136 28.22 25.52 -13.30
CA TYR A 136 28.24 24.53 -14.37
C TYR A 136 27.09 24.71 -15.38
N MET A 137 25.87 24.91 -14.90
CA MET A 137 24.71 25.15 -15.75
C MET A 137 24.82 26.46 -16.56
N LEU A 138 25.43 27.50 -15.97
CA LEU A 138 25.69 28.77 -16.66
C LEU A 138 26.77 28.61 -17.73
N GLU A 139 27.87 27.94 -17.42
CA GLU A 139 28.95 27.65 -18.36
C GLU A 139 28.45 26.89 -19.59
N GLN A 140 27.65 25.83 -19.41
CA GLN A 140 27.06 25.09 -20.53
C GLN A 140 26.17 25.97 -21.42
N ARG A 141 25.36 26.84 -20.81
CA ARG A 141 24.48 27.74 -21.55
C ARG A 141 25.27 28.79 -22.35
N ILE A 142 26.37 29.27 -21.78
CA ILE A 142 27.31 30.18 -22.45
C ILE A 142 27.96 29.47 -23.64
N GLU A 143 28.49 28.26 -23.44
CA GLU A 143 29.11 27.44 -24.48
C GLU A 143 28.14 27.13 -25.64
N GLU A 144 26.88 26.80 -25.35
CA GLU A 144 25.84 26.63 -26.36
C GLU A 144 25.59 27.90 -27.19
N ALA A 145 25.55 29.07 -26.54
CA ALA A 145 25.37 30.35 -27.22
C ALA A 145 26.58 30.69 -28.11
N TRP A 146 27.79 30.45 -27.62
CA TRP A 146 29.03 30.54 -28.42
C TRP A 146 28.97 29.64 -29.65
N GLY A 147 28.43 28.43 -29.52
CA GLY A 147 28.23 27.53 -30.64
C GLY A 147 27.30 28.07 -31.72
N GLN A 148 26.20 28.71 -31.32
CA GLN A 148 25.26 29.35 -32.24
C GLN A 148 25.90 30.54 -32.96
N VAL A 149 26.74 31.30 -32.26
CA VAL A 149 27.52 32.40 -32.84
C VAL A 149 28.52 31.86 -33.86
N LEU A 150 29.30 30.84 -33.50
CA LEU A 150 30.25 30.21 -34.42
C LEU A 150 29.56 29.72 -35.69
N LEU A 151 28.42 29.03 -35.56
CA LEU A 151 27.65 28.58 -36.72
C LEU A 151 27.07 29.74 -37.55
N ALA A 152 26.67 30.84 -36.92
CA ALA A 152 26.23 32.03 -37.62
C ALA A 152 27.38 32.68 -38.41
N ALA A 153 28.57 32.79 -37.80
CA ALA A 153 29.78 33.31 -38.44
C ALA A 153 30.21 32.44 -39.63
N MET A 154 30.24 31.11 -39.46
CA MET A 154 30.54 30.16 -40.53
C MET A 154 29.55 30.27 -41.71
N ARG A 155 28.27 30.58 -41.43
CA ARG A 155 27.26 30.77 -42.48
C ARG A 155 27.36 32.12 -43.18
N GLN A 156 27.70 33.20 -42.48
CA GLN A 156 27.85 34.52 -43.07
C GLN A 156 29.19 34.70 -43.80
N MET A 157 30.25 34.11 -43.27
CA MET A 157 31.64 34.32 -43.67
C MET A 157 32.37 32.98 -43.78
N PRO A 158 31.98 32.08 -44.71
CA PRO A 158 32.51 30.72 -44.78
C PRO A 158 34.01 30.64 -45.13
N GLY A 159 34.60 31.70 -45.68
CA GLY A 159 36.01 31.75 -46.05
C GLY A 159 36.94 32.31 -44.97
N GLU A 160 36.41 32.82 -43.85
CA GLU A 160 37.18 33.48 -42.80
C GLU A 160 37.54 32.52 -41.67
N GLN A 161 38.33 31.50 -42.00
CA GLN A 161 38.72 30.45 -41.04
C GLN A 161 39.43 31.02 -39.81
N GLU A 162 40.29 32.02 -39.99
CA GLU A 162 40.99 32.72 -38.89
C GLU A 162 40.00 33.34 -37.89
N HIS A 163 38.94 33.98 -38.39
CA HIS A 163 37.89 34.55 -37.54
C HIS A 163 37.08 33.48 -36.80
N HIS A 164 36.83 32.33 -37.42
CA HIS A 164 36.17 31.20 -36.75
C HIS A 164 37.05 30.61 -35.64
N GLU A 165 38.37 30.52 -35.88
CA GLU A 165 39.35 30.09 -34.88
C GLU A 165 39.42 31.07 -33.71
N ASP A 166 39.38 32.38 -33.97
CA ASP A 166 39.38 33.42 -32.93
C ASP A 166 38.16 33.29 -32.01
N ILE A 167 36.95 33.07 -32.54
CA ILE A 167 35.73 32.88 -31.73
C ILE A 167 35.87 31.70 -30.76
N VAL A 168 36.49 30.60 -31.20
CA VAL A 168 36.73 29.42 -30.36
C VAL A 168 37.84 29.68 -29.35
N ASN A 169 38.95 30.27 -29.78
CA ASN A 169 40.08 30.59 -28.93
C ASN A 169 39.69 31.60 -27.83
N ASP A 170 38.78 32.53 -28.10
CA ASP A 170 38.25 33.47 -27.10
C ASP A 170 37.50 32.76 -25.98
N PHE A 171 36.68 31.76 -26.31
CA PHE A 171 36.03 30.92 -25.30
C PHE A 171 37.05 30.13 -24.48
N GLU A 172 37.97 29.45 -25.16
CA GLU A 172 38.97 28.59 -24.50
C GLU A 172 39.91 29.39 -23.60
N ARG A 173 40.24 30.62 -24.00
CA ARG A 173 41.03 31.55 -23.20
C ARG A 173 40.26 32.05 -21.99
N LEU A 174 38.97 32.34 -22.13
CA LEU A 174 38.15 32.86 -21.04
C LEU A 174 37.87 31.80 -19.96
N PHE A 175 37.57 30.56 -20.35
CA PHE A 175 37.25 29.46 -19.43
C PHE A 175 38.44 28.53 -19.12
N GLU A 176 39.64 28.90 -19.59
CA GLU A 176 40.90 28.15 -19.51
C GLU A 176 40.73 26.64 -19.80
N ARG A 177 40.00 26.32 -20.88
CA ARG A 177 39.77 24.93 -21.28
C ARG A 177 39.53 24.74 -22.76
N CYS A 178 39.92 23.58 -23.26
CA CYS A 178 39.51 23.14 -24.59
C CYS A 178 38.02 22.75 -24.59
N THR A 179 37.33 23.04 -25.69
CA THR A 179 35.92 22.70 -25.88
C THR A 179 35.73 21.75 -27.05
N ASP A 180 35.46 20.48 -26.74
CA ASP A 180 35.13 19.47 -27.75
C ASP A 180 33.88 19.88 -28.57
N PHE A 181 32.95 20.63 -27.95
CA PHE A 181 31.75 21.13 -28.62
C PHE A 181 32.08 22.15 -29.72
N LEU A 182 32.79 23.24 -29.41
CA LEU A 182 33.10 24.26 -30.43
C LEU A 182 34.10 23.73 -31.46
N ARG A 183 35.12 22.98 -31.04
CA ARG A 183 36.14 22.40 -31.93
C ARG A 183 35.53 21.40 -32.92
N SER A 184 34.53 20.61 -32.51
CA SER A 184 33.81 19.73 -33.44
C SER A 184 32.89 20.49 -34.39
N MET A 185 32.26 21.58 -33.96
CA MET A 185 31.46 22.43 -34.86
C MET A 185 32.29 23.10 -35.96
N MET A 186 33.59 23.36 -35.74
CA MET A 186 34.47 23.93 -36.76
C MET A 186 34.79 22.96 -37.92
N GLN A 187 34.66 21.64 -37.72
CA GLN A 187 35.08 20.64 -38.70
C GLN A 187 34.25 20.72 -39.99
N ASP A 188 34.89 20.84 -41.15
CA ASP A 188 34.18 20.89 -42.44
C ASP A 188 33.55 19.53 -42.76
N THR A 189 32.22 19.47 -42.65
CA THR A 189 31.44 18.23 -42.62
C THR A 189 30.11 18.45 -43.32
N THR A 190 29.60 17.39 -43.96
CA THR A 190 28.41 17.44 -44.83
C THR A 190 27.15 16.85 -44.18
N SER A 191 27.30 16.09 -43.09
CA SER A 191 26.19 15.49 -42.35
C SER A 191 26.58 15.24 -40.88
N ALA A 192 25.59 15.00 -40.02
CA ALA A 192 25.82 14.66 -38.62
C ALA A 192 26.65 13.38 -38.46
N VAL A 193 26.38 12.34 -39.27
CA VAL A 193 27.14 11.09 -39.29
C VAL A 193 28.56 11.30 -39.80
N HIS A 194 28.77 12.17 -40.81
CA HIS A 194 30.10 12.50 -41.29
C HIS A 194 30.91 13.21 -40.19
N LEU A 195 30.29 14.14 -39.44
CA LEU A 195 30.94 14.80 -38.30
C LEU A 195 31.35 13.79 -37.23
N LEU A 196 30.47 12.87 -36.85
CA LEU A 196 30.79 11.81 -35.89
C LEU A 196 31.96 10.94 -36.37
N ASN A 197 32.01 10.57 -37.66
CA ASN A 197 33.13 9.78 -38.21
C ASN A 197 34.47 10.52 -38.18
N VAL A 198 34.47 11.82 -38.45
CA VAL A 198 35.70 12.64 -38.48
C VAL A 198 36.22 12.93 -37.08
N THR A 199 35.33 13.03 -36.09
CA THR A 199 35.69 13.46 -34.72
C THR A 199 35.79 12.30 -33.73
N VAL A 200 35.00 11.23 -33.87
CA VAL A 200 34.96 10.07 -32.96
C VAL A 200 35.84 8.94 -33.50
N MET A 201 37.11 9.23 -33.83
CA MET A 201 38.05 8.19 -34.27
C MET A 201 38.70 7.40 -33.11
N ASP A 202 38.65 7.91 -31.88
CA ASP A 202 39.09 7.18 -30.67
C ASP A 202 38.19 7.52 -29.47
N ALA A 203 37.31 6.58 -29.08
CA ALA A 203 36.33 6.77 -28.00
C ALA A 203 36.95 6.92 -26.59
N SER A 204 38.27 6.74 -26.48
CA SER A 204 39.04 6.91 -25.24
C SER A 204 39.55 8.32 -24.97
N GLU A 205 39.55 9.23 -25.97
CA GLU A 205 40.19 10.56 -25.83
C GLU A 205 39.20 11.74 -25.85
N LEU A 206 38.00 11.59 -26.42
CA LEU A 206 37.03 12.69 -26.57
C LEU A 206 35.72 12.44 -25.81
N SER A 207 35.15 13.50 -25.23
CA SER A 207 33.85 13.44 -24.58
C SER A 207 32.75 13.32 -25.65
N THR A 208 32.33 12.08 -25.93
CA THR A 208 31.23 11.72 -26.87
C THR A 208 29.97 12.56 -26.64
N GLN A 209 29.74 13.02 -25.41
CA GLN A 209 28.62 13.88 -25.05
C GLN A 209 28.55 15.18 -25.88
N PHE A 210 29.67 15.90 -26.01
CA PHE A 210 29.69 17.22 -26.65
C PHE A 210 29.67 17.12 -28.17
N VAL A 211 30.26 16.06 -28.72
CA VAL A 211 30.33 15.82 -30.16
C VAL A 211 28.98 15.40 -30.75
N VAL A 212 28.19 14.60 -30.02
CA VAL A 212 26.82 14.26 -30.46
C VAL A 212 25.93 15.51 -30.46
N CYS A 213 26.05 16.37 -29.44
CA CYS A 213 25.35 17.66 -29.42
C CYS A 213 25.74 18.55 -30.61
N SER A 214 27.04 18.70 -30.90
CA SER A 214 27.49 19.53 -32.03
C SER A 214 27.02 18.99 -33.38
N ALA A 215 27.02 17.67 -33.57
CA ALA A 215 26.49 17.02 -34.77
C ALA A 215 25.02 17.41 -35.03
N LEU A 216 24.19 17.35 -33.98
CA LEU A 216 22.76 17.69 -34.05
C LEU A 216 22.49 19.18 -34.27
N VAL A 217 23.30 20.05 -33.68
CA VAL A 217 23.14 21.51 -33.83
C VAL A 217 23.63 21.98 -35.20
N LYS A 218 24.76 21.44 -35.69
CA LYS A 218 25.36 21.82 -36.98
C LYS A 218 24.55 21.26 -38.15
N HIS A 219 24.18 19.98 -38.07
CA HIS A 219 23.50 19.22 -39.13
C HIS A 219 22.19 18.61 -38.60
N PRO A 220 21.18 19.44 -38.26
CA PRO A 220 19.91 18.91 -37.74
C PRO A 220 19.23 18.03 -38.80
N PRO A 221 18.78 16.82 -38.44
CA PRO A 221 17.99 15.98 -39.34
C PRO A 221 16.79 16.72 -39.93
N VAL A 222 16.59 16.59 -41.25
CA VAL A 222 15.56 17.34 -42.00
C VAL A 222 14.19 16.65 -42.01
N ASP A 223 14.17 15.34 -41.77
CA ASP A 223 12.97 14.52 -41.68
C ASP A 223 13.12 13.38 -40.67
N VAL A 224 12.04 12.65 -40.44
CA VAL A 224 11.96 11.56 -39.46
C VAL A 224 12.85 10.37 -39.86
N MET A 225 13.00 10.09 -41.14
CA MET A 225 13.82 8.96 -41.60
C MET A 225 15.32 9.24 -41.37
N SER A 226 15.76 10.45 -41.68
CA SER A 226 17.13 10.92 -41.42
C SER A 226 17.45 10.92 -39.93
N LEU A 227 16.46 11.23 -39.09
CA LEU A 227 16.59 11.16 -37.63
C LEU A 227 16.74 9.71 -37.14
N ILE A 228 15.93 8.79 -37.68
CA ILE A 228 16.02 7.36 -37.35
C ILE A 228 17.38 6.80 -37.77
N GLU A 229 17.84 7.12 -38.99
CA GLU A 229 19.16 6.71 -39.48
C GLU A 229 20.28 7.21 -38.54
N PHE A 230 20.18 8.46 -38.06
CA PHE A 230 21.11 8.98 -37.07
C PHE A 230 21.08 8.21 -35.73
N VAL A 231 19.89 7.90 -35.21
CA VAL A 231 19.73 7.13 -33.97
C VAL A 231 20.24 5.69 -34.12
N GLU A 232 19.93 5.04 -35.24
CA GLU A 232 20.40 3.70 -35.56
C GLU A 232 21.92 3.66 -35.69
N TYR A 233 22.51 4.69 -36.31
CA TYR A 233 23.97 4.84 -36.38
C TYR A 233 24.61 4.95 -34.98
N LEU A 234 24.08 5.80 -34.10
CA LEU A 234 24.59 5.92 -32.72
C LEU A 234 24.53 4.57 -31.98
N LYS A 235 23.44 3.81 -32.15
CA LYS A 235 23.28 2.49 -31.53
C LYS A 235 24.25 1.46 -32.12
N HIS A 236 24.42 1.44 -33.45
CA HIS A 236 25.35 0.54 -34.14
C HIS A 236 26.79 0.75 -33.69
N GLU A 237 27.24 2.01 -33.64
CA GLU A 237 28.58 2.40 -33.20
C GLU A 237 28.74 2.45 -31.66
N LYS A 238 27.69 2.09 -30.90
CA LYS A 238 27.66 2.12 -29.43
C LYS A 238 28.03 3.48 -28.82
N ILE A 239 27.68 4.57 -29.52
CA ILE A 239 27.89 5.93 -29.05
C ILE A 239 26.78 6.28 -28.06
N SER A 240 27.16 6.67 -26.84
CA SER A 240 26.21 7.07 -25.80
C SER A 240 25.44 8.34 -26.20
N LEU A 241 24.13 8.36 -25.93
CA LEU A 241 23.31 9.56 -26.09
C LEU A 241 23.18 10.26 -24.73
N PRO A 242 23.89 11.38 -24.48
CA PRO A 242 23.79 12.12 -23.24
C PRO A 242 22.45 12.85 -23.13
N LEU A 243 22.08 13.23 -21.91
CA LEU A 243 20.82 13.95 -21.62
C LEU A 243 20.66 15.25 -22.42
N ALA A 244 21.72 16.04 -22.57
CA ALA A 244 21.69 17.29 -23.33
C ALA A 244 21.43 17.05 -24.84
N ALA A 245 22.04 16.03 -25.44
CA ALA A 245 21.79 15.68 -26.84
C ALA A 245 20.37 15.13 -27.02
N ALA A 246 19.88 14.35 -26.06
CA ALA A 246 18.51 13.84 -26.08
C ALA A 246 17.47 14.97 -26.01
N GLU A 247 17.73 16.04 -25.24
CA GLU A 247 16.89 17.25 -25.28
C GLU A 247 16.87 17.88 -26.68
N HIS A 248 18.03 18.00 -27.33
CA HIS A 248 18.11 18.51 -28.69
C HIS A 248 17.38 17.64 -29.71
N LEU A 249 17.50 16.30 -29.62
CA LEU A 249 16.73 15.37 -30.44
C LEU A 249 15.22 15.60 -30.29
N GLU A 250 14.74 15.77 -29.05
CA GLU A 250 13.32 16.05 -28.80
C GLU A 250 12.87 17.36 -29.46
N ARG A 251 13.66 18.42 -29.35
CA ARG A 251 13.37 19.71 -30.02
C ARG A 251 13.32 19.58 -31.55
N ILE A 252 14.10 18.67 -32.14
CA ILE A 252 14.17 18.44 -33.59
C ILE A 252 12.93 17.70 -34.10
N TYR A 253 12.48 16.65 -33.39
CA TYR A 253 11.36 15.85 -33.89
C TYR A 253 9.97 16.39 -33.56
N LEU A 254 9.83 17.23 -32.53
CA LEU A 254 8.55 17.86 -32.19
C LEU A 254 7.88 18.59 -33.39
N PRO A 255 8.62 19.36 -34.22
CA PRO A 255 8.10 19.90 -35.48
C PRO A 255 7.54 18.86 -36.46
N PHE A 256 8.07 17.63 -36.48
CA PHE A 256 7.59 16.55 -37.35
C PHE A 256 6.27 15.94 -36.86
N MET A 257 5.95 16.07 -35.56
CA MET A 257 4.72 15.56 -34.96
C MET A 257 3.48 16.45 -35.20
N LYS A 258 3.44 17.25 -36.27
CA LYS A 258 2.32 18.16 -36.55
C LYS A 258 1.23 17.47 -37.37
N GLY A 259 -0.03 17.64 -36.96
CA GLY A 259 -1.21 17.17 -37.69
C GLY A 259 -1.40 15.66 -37.61
N ALA A 260 -1.92 15.06 -38.69
CA ALA A 260 -2.32 13.64 -38.72
C ALA A 260 -1.14 12.66 -38.55
N ALA A 261 0.10 13.09 -38.80
CA ALA A 261 1.29 12.26 -38.69
C ALA A 261 1.81 12.11 -37.25
N ALA A 262 1.25 12.82 -36.27
CA ALA A 262 1.79 12.88 -34.90
C ALA A 262 1.99 11.50 -34.25
N ALA A 263 0.99 10.61 -34.36
CA ALA A 263 1.06 9.27 -33.79
C ALA A 263 2.10 8.38 -34.48
N GLU A 264 2.14 8.41 -35.82
CA GLU A 264 3.09 7.64 -36.63
C GLU A 264 4.54 8.06 -36.36
N VAL A 265 4.80 9.38 -36.26
CA VAL A 265 6.13 9.91 -35.97
C VAL A 265 6.57 9.51 -34.56
N PHE A 266 5.67 9.63 -33.58
CA PHE A 266 5.95 9.21 -32.21
C PHE A 266 6.32 7.72 -32.14
N GLU A 267 5.49 6.86 -32.74
CA GLU A 267 5.70 5.41 -32.78
C GLU A 267 7.04 5.05 -33.44
N LYS A 268 7.37 5.65 -34.58
CA LYS A 268 8.64 5.39 -35.27
C LYS A 268 9.86 5.79 -34.44
N ILE A 269 9.78 6.92 -33.74
CA ILE A 269 10.89 7.46 -32.93
C ILE A 269 11.09 6.64 -31.66
N THR A 270 10.01 6.26 -30.96
CA THR A 270 10.11 5.40 -29.78
C THR A 270 10.53 3.98 -30.16
N ALA A 271 10.08 3.45 -31.30
CA ALA A 271 10.55 2.17 -31.84
C ALA A 271 12.05 2.16 -32.18
N ALA A 272 12.61 3.30 -32.62
CA ALA A 272 14.06 3.45 -32.81
C ALA A 272 14.85 3.41 -31.48
N GLY A 273 14.16 3.54 -30.33
CA GLY A 273 14.74 3.50 -28.99
C GLY A 273 14.93 4.89 -28.36
N VAL A 274 14.32 5.94 -28.92
CA VAL A 274 14.35 7.28 -28.31
C VAL A 274 13.32 7.32 -27.18
N ILE A 275 13.80 7.63 -25.96
CA ILE A 275 12.95 7.79 -24.79
C ILE A 275 12.42 9.23 -24.74
N PRO A 276 11.10 9.45 -24.71
CA PRO A 276 10.53 10.78 -24.49
C PRO A 276 11.00 11.36 -23.16
N LEU A 277 11.47 12.61 -23.14
CA LEU A 277 11.97 13.23 -21.93
C LEU A 277 10.95 14.15 -21.27
N SER A 278 10.05 14.78 -22.03
CA SER A 278 9.07 15.71 -21.48
C SER A 278 7.63 15.41 -21.86
N VAL A 279 6.72 16.25 -21.34
CA VAL A 279 5.29 16.21 -21.66
C VAL A 279 5.00 16.68 -23.09
N ARG A 280 5.93 17.37 -23.77
CA ARG A 280 5.68 18.02 -25.07
C ARG A 280 5.27 17.04 -26.19
N PRO A 281 5.95 15.89 -26.39
CA PRO A 281 5.52 14.91 -27.39
C PRO A 281 4.10 14.39 -27.13
N PHE A 282 3.76 14.14 -25.85
CA PHE A 282 2.43 13.70 -25.45
C PHE A 282 1.37 14.78 -25.63
N ALA A 283 1.68 16.05 -25.34
CA ALA A 283 0.77 17.16 -25.63
C ALA A 283 0.46 17.27 -27.13
N MET A 284 1.43 16.98 -28.00
CA MET A 284 1.21 16.89 -29.45
C MET A 284 0.34 15.68 -29.80
N LEU A 285 0.54 14.52 -29.17
CA LEU A 285 -0.35 13.36 -29.35
C LEU A 285 -1.79 13.69 -28.95
N PHE A 286 -2.01 14.18 -27.73
CA PHE A 286 -3.35 14.49 -27.24
C PHE A 286 -4.07 15.43 -28.19
N ASN A 287 -3.46 16.54 -28.62
CA ASN A 287 -4.10 17.48 -29.55
C ASN A 287 -4.50 16.88 -30.91
N ASN A 288 -3.82 15.83 -31.38
CA ASN A 288 -4.07 15.24 -32.70
C ASN A 288 -4.87 13.92 -32.66
N LEU A 289 -4.91 13.23 -31.52
CA LEU A 289 -5.70 12.02 -31.34
C LEU A 289 -7.20 12.35 -31.24
N THR A 290 -8.02 11.56 -31.95
CA THR A 290 -9.48 11.76 -32.00
C THR A 290 -10.25 10.69 -31.23
N ASP A 291 -9.68 9.49 -31.07
CA ASP A 291 -10.24 8.44 -30.25
C ASP A 291 -9.92 8.68 -28.77
N SER A 292 -10.96 8.74 -27.93
CA SER A 292 -10.82 8.93 -26.49
C SER A 292 -10.04 7.78 -25.82
N ASN A 293 -10.12 6.55 -26.32
CA ASN A 293 -9.33 5.44 -25.76
C ASN A 293 -7.86 5.60 -26.08
N ALA A 294 -7.52 5.94 -27.33
CA ALA A 294 -6.14 6.21 -27.71
C ALA A 294 -5.52 7.39 -26.92
N VAL A 295 -6.31 8.42 -26.59
CA VAL A 295 -5.87 9.52 -25.72
C VAL A 295 -5.54 9.02 -24.31
N LEU A 296 -6.39 8.18 -23.72
CA LEU A 296 -6.14 7.60 -22.40
C LEU A 296 -4.95 6.64 -22.41
N ASP A 297 -4.81 5.82 -23.45
CA ASP A 297 -3.68 4.90 -23.59
C ASP A 297 -2.36 5.67 -23.79
N ALA A 298 -2.37 6.79 -24.52
CA ALA A 298 -1.21 7.69 -24.62
C ALA A 298 -0.89 8.41 -23.30
N TYR A 299 -1.90 8.70 -22.47
CA TYR A 299 -1.71 9.25 -21.13
C TYR A 299 -1.13 8.21 -20.17
N ASP A 300 -1.62 6.98 -20.20
CA ASP A 300 -1.05 5.87 -19.42
C ASP A 300 0.41 5.61 -19.85
N LEU A 301 0.71 5.68 -21.16
CA LEU A 301 2.07 5.55 -21.69
C LEU A 301 3.00 6.69 -21.22
N MET A 302 2.49 7.93 -21.14
CA MET A 302 3.25 9.05 -20.57
C MET A 302 3.69 8.76 -19.14
N LEU A 303 2.77 8.22 -18.33
CA LEU A 303 3.05 7.85 -16.95
C LEU A 303 4.03 6.66 -16.86
N ASP A 304 3.94 5.70 -17.79
CA ASP A 304 4.87 4.56 -17.87
C ASP A 304 6.33 4.99 -18.16
N TYR A 305 6.53 6.12 -18.84
CA TYR A 305 7.86 6.74 -19.01
C TYR A 305 8.32 7.58 -17.80
N GLY A 306 7.54 7.61 -16.72
CA GLY A 306 7.84 8.40 -15.53
C GLY A 306 7.60 9.90 -15.71
N ILE A 307 6.76 10.29 -16.68
CA ILE A 307 6.49 11.69 -17.00
C ILE A 307 5.17 12.10 -16.35
N ALA A 308 5.27 12.94 -15.32
CA ALA A 308 4.10 13.51 -14.67
C ALA A 308 3.37 14.52 -15.59
N PRO A 309 2.03 14.57 -15.57
CA PRO A 309 1.27 15.50 -16.38
C PRO A 309 1.47 16.96 -15.91
N GLU A 310 1.60 17.88 -16.86
CA GLU A 310 1.56 19.33 -16.60
C GLU A 310 0.12 19.88 -16.61
N GLU A 311 -0.07 21.03 -15.98
CA GLU A 311 -1.38 21.71 -15.92
C GLU A 311 -1.97 21.96 -17.32
N SER A 312 -1.12 22.34 -18.28
CA SER A 312 -1.48 22.57 -19.69
C SER A 312 -2.05 21.30 -20.34
N THR A 313 -1.42 20.16 -20.05
CA THR A 313 -1.77 18.84 -20.58
C THR A 313 -3.05 18.29 -19.97
N LEU A 314 -3.21 18.41 -18.65
CA LEU A 314 -4.47 18.04 -17.98
C LEU A 314 -5.65 18.84 -18.53
N ARG A 315 -5.47 20.14 -18.82
CA ARG A 315 -6.52 20.95 -19.45
C ARG A 315 -6.90 20.46 -20.85
N ILE A 316 -5.96 19.90 -21.62
CA ILE A 316 -6.25 19.28 -22.92
C ILE A 316 -7.05 17.99 -22.69
N LEU A 317 -6.59 17.13 -21.77
CA LEU A 317 -7.24 15.87 -21.44
C LEU A 317 -8.68 16.05 -20.89
N CYS A 318 -8.92 17.07 -20.07
CA CYS A 318 -10.28 17.43 -19.61
C CYS A 318 -11.22 17.80 -20.78
N LYS A 319 -10.71 18.41 -21.84
CA LYS A 319 -11.52 18.80 -23.01
C LYS A 319 -11.80 17.61 -23.93
N GLN A 320 -10.88 16.65 -23.99
CA GLN A 320 -10.94 15.53 -24.93
C GLN A 320 -11.57 14.27 -24.35
N SER A 321 -11.46 14.06 -23.04
CA SER A 321 -12.07 12.91 -22.38
C SER A 321 -13.59 12.97 -22.52
N ARG A 322 -14.18 11.89 -23.05
CA ARG A 322 -15.63 11.71 -23.09
C ARG A 322 -16.16 10.91 -21.90
N MET A 323 -15.26 10.23 -21.18
CA MET A 323 -15.58 9.45 -20.00
C MET A 323 -15.71 10.36 -18.78
N GLU A 324 -16.87 10.31 -18.12
CA GLU A 324 -17.14 11.16 -16.94
C GLU A 324 -16.11 10.95 -15.83
N TYR A 325 -15.67 9.71 -15.64
CA TYR A 325 -14.65 9.36 -14.66
C TYR A 325 -13.27 9.97 -14.95
N ALA A 326 -12.81 9.89 -16.20
CA ALA A 326 -11.55 10.51 -16.62
C ALA A 326 -11.61 12.05 -16.49
N LYS A 327 -12.75 12.67 -16.85
CA LYS A 327 -12.94 14.12 -16.64
C LYS A 327 -12.86 14.50 -15.16
N LEU A 328 -13.52 13.74 -14.29
CA LEU A 328 -13.50 13.96 -12.84
C LEU A 328 -12.08 13.83 -12.29
N HIS A 329 -11.38 12.76 -12.69
CA HIS A 329 -9.97 12.53 -12.36
C HIS A 329 -9.08 13.72 -12.73
N PHE A 330 -9.03 14.07 -14.02
CA PHE A 330 -8.15 15.15 -14.48
C PHE A 330 -8.52 16.51 -13.88
N THR A 331 -9.81 16.80 -13.68
CA THR A 331 -10.25 18.03 -13.00
C THR A 331 -9.77 18.08 -11.56
N MET A 332 -9.70 16.93 -10.90
CA MET A 332 -9.26 16.85 -9.53
C MET A 332 -7.75 16.97 -9.39
N VAL A 333 -6.99 16.26 -10.22
CA VAL A 333 -5.53 16.38 -10.27
C VAL A 333 -5.15 17.83 -10.59
N LEU A 334 -5.82 18.46 -11.54
CA LEU A 334 -5.63 19.88 -11.84
C LEU A 334 -5.86 20.79 -10.61
N LYS A 335 -6.89 20.49 -9.82
CA LYS A 335 -7.23 21.22 -8.60
C LYS A 335 -6.23 20.96 -7.47
N SER A 336 -5.71 19.74 -7.34
CA SER A 336 -4.71 19.39 -6.33
C SER A 336 -3.40 20.13 -6.61
N MET A 337 -2.98 20.18 -7.87
CA MET A 337 -1.83 20.97 -8.33
C MET A 337 -2.00 22.47 -8.04
N ALA A 338 -3.18 23.04 -8.33
CA ALA A 338 -3.46 24.45 -8.04
C ALA A 338 -3.39 24.78 -6.52
N ASN A 339 -3.84 23.86 -5.66
CA ASN A 339 -3.78 24.05 -4.21
C ASN A 339 -2.35 23.93 -3.67
N ALA A 340 -1.51 23.05 -4.25
CA ALA A 340 -0.10 22.93 -3.87
C ALA A 340 0.70 24.22 -4.16
N GLY A 341 0.42 24.89 -5.28
CA GLY A 341 1.03 26.17 -5.66
C GLY A 341 0.57 27.38 -4.83
N SER A 342 -0.49 27.25 -4.03
CA SER A 342 -1.03 28.37 -3.21
C SER A 342 -0.40 28.52 -1.82
N SER A 343 0.61 27.70 -1.49
CA SER A 343 1.33 27.76 -0.22
C SER A 343 2.47 28.80 -0.17
N THR A 344 2.76 29.49 -1.29
CA THR A 344 3.61 30.68 -1.32
C THR A 344 2.75 31.95 -1.41
N GLN A 345 2.84 32.76 -0.36
CA GLN A 345 2.22 34.06 -0.09
C GLN A 345 1.57 34.80 -1.27
N SER A 346 0.31 35.18 -1.10
CA SER A 346 -0.20 36.49 -1.54
C SER A 346 -1.35 36.96 -0.63
N PRO A 347 -1.39 38.26 -0.26
CA PRO A 347 -2.32 38.79 0.72
C PRO A 347 -3.73 38.89 0.12
N ALA A 348 -4.72 38.47 0.90
CA ALA A 348 -6.13 38.54 0.54
C ALA A 348 -6.56 39.97 0.18
N ALA A 349 -7.10 40.14 -1.03
CA ALA A 349 -7.83 41.34 -1.41
C ALA A 349 -9.15 41.41 -0.63
N ARG A 350 -9.33 42.51 0.11
CA ARG A 350 -10.58 42.85 0.81
C ARG A 350 -11.73 43.06 -0.19
N PRO A 351 -12.97 42.63 0.11
CA PRO A 351 -14.14 43.09 -0.61
C PRO A 351 -14.57 44.48 -0.08
N PRO A 352 -15.04 45.42 -0.93
CA PRO A 352 -15.61 46.67 -0.47
C PRO A 352 -17.07 46.48 -0.04
N LEU A 353 -17.44 47.15 1.05
CA LEU A 353 -18.78 47.21 1.62
C LEU A 353 -19.62 48.33 0.99
N ALA A 354 -20.85 47.97 0.63
CA ALA A 354 -22.14 48.69 0.76
C ALA A 354 -22.44 49.96 -0.07
N MET A 355 -23.53 49.92 -0.85
CA MET A 355 -24.82 50.60 -0.54
C MET A 355 -25.89 50.42 -1.65
N GLY A 356 -27.12 50.04 -1.27
CA GLY A 356 -28.32 50.79 -1.70
C GLY A 356 -29.37 50.23 -2.70
N VAL A 357 -30.29 49.39 -2.21
CA VAL A 357 -31.78 49.34 -2.45
C VAL A 357 -32.36 48.92 -3.86
N PRO A 358 -33.68 48.58 -4.01
CA PRO A 358 -34.19 47.20 -4.10
C PRO A 358 -35.07 46.91 -5.34
N GLY A 359 -35.37 45.63 -5.63
CA GLY A 359 -36.39 45.29 -6.64
C GLY A 359 -36.73 43.80 -6.75
N ALA A 360 -37.79 43.39 -6.04
CA ALA A 360 -38.79 42.33 -6.31
C ALA A 360 -38.35 41.11 -7.14
N ALA A 361 -38.27 39.90 -6.56
CA ALA A 361 -39.36 38.91 -6.35
C ALA A 361 -39.02 37.67 -7.21
N ASN A 362 -39.26 36.40 -6.87
CA ASN A 362 -39.98 35.71 -5.80
C ASN A 362 -39.50 34.23 -5.89
N VAL A 363 -39.19 33.53 -4.77
CA VAL A 363 -40.01 32.44 -4.16
C VAL A 363 -39.80 31.07 -4.87
N HIS A 364 -39.34 29.97 -4.23
CA HIS A 364 -39.66 29.31 -2.94
C HIS A 364 -38.39 28.69 -2.28
N SER A 365 -38.10 28.95 -0.99
CA SER A 365 -38.42 28.14 0.22
C SER A 365 -37.71 26.77 0.27
N SER A 366 -36.62 26.57 1.02
CA SER A 366 -36.47 26.47 2.49
C SER A 366 -37.13 25.22 3.10
N ALA A 367 -36.61 24.49 4.09
CA ALA A 367 -35.33 24.46 4.81
C ALA A 367 -35.46 23.38 5.93
N LEU A 368 -34.34 23.19 6.65
CA LEU A 368 -34.17 22.70 8.04
C LEU A 368 -33.78 21.22 8.17
N ALA A 369 -32.49 20.88 8.27
CA ALA A 369 -31.48 21.21 9.30
C ALA A 369 -31.68 20.44 10.61
N ALA A 370 -30.71 19.57 10.92
CA ALA A 370 -30.28 19.29 12.28
C ALA A 370 -28.75 19.43 12.31
N SER A 371 -28.33 20.51 12.95
CA SER A 371 -26.95 20.89 13.24
C SER A 371 -26.43 20.17 14.48
N GLY A 372 -25.17 19.74 14.45
CA GLY A 372 -24.40 19.43 15.64
C GLY A 372 -23.02 18.86 15.31
N SER A 373 -21.97 19.54 15.77
CA SER A 373 -20.55 19.12 15.80
C SER A 373 -19.69 19.53 14.60
N SER A 374 -19.20 20.77 14.71
CA SER A 374 -18.14 21.38 13.91
C SER A 374 -16.75 20.85 14.30
N SER A 375 -16.20 19.92 13.51
CA SER A 375 -14.75 19.69 13.33
C SER A 375 -14.36 18.70 12.21
N SER A 376 -15.30 18.05 11.51
CA SER A 376 -15.00 16.97 10.54
C SER A 376 -15.02 17.37 9.04
N THR A 377 -15.43 18.58 8.68
CA THR A 377 -15.75 18.94 7.29
C THR A 377 -14.53 19.16 6.38
N VAL A 378 -13.35 19.47 6.93
CA VAL A 378 -12.13 19.67 6.11
C VAL A 378 -11.51 18.33 5.71
N VAL A 379 -11.59 17.32 6.58
CA VAL A 379 -11.10 15.96 6.29
C VAL A 379 -12.08 15.20 5.37
N ALA A 380 -13.39 15.36 5.56
CA ALA A 380 -14.39 14.74 4.70
C ALA A 380 -14.40 15.29 3.26
N ALA A 381 -14.14 16.59 3.07
CA ALA A 381 -14.03 17.20 1.73
C ALA A 381 -12.74 16.83 1.00
N ALA A 382 -11.64 16.58 1.71
CA ALA A 382 -10.40 16.06 1.14
C ALA A 382 -10.51 14.56 0.82
N GLY A 383 -11.18 13.79 1.69
CA GLY A 383 -11.48 12.37 1.48
C GLY A 383 -12.45 12.12 0.33
N SER A 384 -13.48 12.97 0.16
CA SER A 384 -14.40 12.91 -0.99
C SER A 384 -13.75 13.32 -2.31
N ARG A 385 -12.73 14.17 -2.28
CA ARG A 385 -11.94 14.49 -3.47
C ARG A 385 -11.04 13.29 -3.79
N ARG A 386 -10.08 12.94 -2.94
CA ARG A 386 -9.12 11.82 -3.15
C ARG A 386 -9.75 10.46 -3.51
N ARG A 387 -11.03 10.25 -3.18
CA ARG A 387 -11.84 9.11 -3.61
C ARG A 387 -11.90 8.94 -5.12
N ASP A 388 -11.95 10.06 -5.86
CA ASP A 388 -12.15 10.04 -7.31
C ASP A 388 -10.83 9.78 -8.07
N GLU A 389 -9.69 10.32 -7.61
CA GLU A 389 -8.36 10.08 -8.21
C GLU A 389 -7.98 8.59 -8.22
N ARG A 390 -8.10 7.91 -7.08
CA ARG A 390 -7.79 6.47 -6.95
C ARG A 390 -8.75 5.59 -7.73
N SER A 391 -10.00 6.04 -7.82
CA SER A 391 -11.03 5.28 -8.52
C SER A 391 -10.85 5.27 -10.04
N TYR A 392 -10.18 6.28 -10.63
CA TYR A 392 -9.75 6.23 -12.03
C TYR A 392 -8.79 5.06 -12.27
N PHE A 393 -7.75 4.94 -11.46
CA PHE A 393 -6.77 3.87 -11.58
C PHE A 393 -7.39 2.48 -11.32
N ALA A 394 -8.30 2.37 -10.35
CA ALA A 394 -9.07 1.14 -10.15
C ALA A 394 -9.93 0.79 -11.37
N GLN A 395 -10.62 1.77 -11.97
CA GLN A 395 -11.36 1.57 -13.21
C GLN A 395 -10.45 1.14 -14.37
N ARG A 396 -9.24 1.69 -14.49
CA ARG A 396 -8.28 1.27 -15.52
C ARG A 396 -7.84 -0.19 -15.36
N ILE A 397 -7.72 -0.68 -14.12
CA ILE A 397 -7.45 -2.10 -13.83
C ILE A 397 -8.64 -2.99 -14.28
N GLU A 398 -9.86 -2.55 -13.99
CA GLU A 398 -11.08 -3.24 -14.42
C GLU A 398 -11.20 -3.28 -15.95
N GLU A 399 -11.00 -2.15 -16.63
CA GLU A 399 -11.00 -2.05 -18.10
C GLU A 399 -9.91 -2.91 -18.74
N LEU A 400 -8.71 -2.96 -18.13
CA LEU A 400 -7.64 -3.85 -18.58
C LEU A 400 -8.09 -5.32 -18.47
N ALA A 401 -8.77 -5.68 -17.38
CA ALA A 401 -9.25 -7.05 -17.17
C ALA A 401 -10.35 -7.44 -18.17
N GLU A 402 -11.15 -6.48 -18.62
CA GLU A 402 -12.18 -6.66 -19.65
C GLU A 402 -11.59 -6.73 -21.06
N ARG A 403 -10.68 -5.82 -21.41
CA ARG A 403 -10.06 -5.74 -22.76
C ARG A 403 -9.06 -6.86 -23.01
N LYS A 404 -8.26 -7.19 -21.99
CA LYS A 404 -7.18 -8.20 -22.03
C LYS A 404 -7.35 -9.18 -20.87
N PRO A 405 -8.29 -10.15 -20.94
CA PRO A 405 -8.54 -11.08 -19.85
C PRO A 405 -7.37 -12.02 -19.53
N LYS A 406 -6.37 -12.10 -20.42
CA LYS A 406 -5.13 -12.86 -20.23
C LYS A 406 -3.97 -12.04 -19.67
N ALA A 407 -4.15 -10.72 -19.49
CA ALA A 407 -3.09 -9.87 -18.97
C ALA A 407 -2.61 -10.37 -17.60
N SER A 408 -1.30 -10.46 -17.43
CA SER A 408 -0.67 -10.84 -16.16
C SER A 408 -0.93 -9.83 -15.04
N LEU A 409 -0.76 -10.25 -13.78
CA LEU A 409 -0.84 -9.36 -12.61
C LEU A 409 0.15 -8.20 -12.73
N LEU A 410 1.33 -8.44 -13.30
CA LEU A 410 2.37 -7.43 -13.46
C LEU A 410 1.91 -6.28 -14.37
N GLU A 411 1.17 -6.58 -15.43
CA GLU A 411 0.61 -5.56 -16.32
C GLU A 411 -0.44 -4.71 -15.58
N ALA A 412 -1.23 -5.31 -14.68
CA ALA A 412 -2.15 -4.57 -13.83
C ALA A 412 -1.41 -3.73 -12.76
N LEU A 413 -0.29 -4.21 -12.24
CA LEU A 413 0.50 -3.49 -11.24
C LEU A 413 1.24 -2.26 -11.78
N LYS A 414 1.43 -2.15 -13.10
CA LYS A 414 1.88 -0.88 -13.73
C LYS A 414 0.99 0.30 -13.34
N VAL A 415 -0.28 0.05 -13.05
CA VAL A 415 -1.22 1.09 -12.60
C VAL A 415 -0.77 1.74 -11.29
N LEU A 416 -0.11 1.00 -10.38
CA LEU A 416 0.48 1.59 -9.18
C LEU A 416 1.60 2.55 -9.52
N HIS A 417 2.50 2.14 -10.42
CA HIS A 417 3.57 3.00 -10.93
C HIS A 417 3.01 4.28 -11.56
N ARG A 418 1.98 4.14 -12.41
CA ARG A 418 1.30 5.28 -13.04
C ARG A 418 0.72 6.25 -12.01
N ALA A 419 0.04 5.73 -10.99
CA ALA A 419 -0.49 6.53 -9.89
C ALA A 419 0.61 7.28 -9.13
N GLU A 420 1.75 6.63 -8.85
CA GLU A 420 2.89 7.31 -8.22
C GLU A 420 3.49 8.42 -9.08
N VAL A 421 3.65 8.18 -10.39
CA VAL A 421 4.24 9.14 -11.32
C VAL A 421 3.35 10.38 -11.43
N GLU A 422 2.03 10.21 -11.44
CA GLU A 422 1.10 11.34 -11.38
C GLU A 422 1.16 12.09 -10.04
N GLY A 423 1.61 11.42 -8.97
CA GLY A 423 1.57 11.95 -7.61
C GLY A 423 0.27 11.64 -6.87
N THR A 424 -0.52 10.68 -7.37
CA THR A 424 -1.69 10.17 -6.68
C THR A 424 -1.25 9.38 -5.44
N SER A 425 -1.69 9.85 -4.27
CA SER A 425 -1.32 9.20 -3.00
C SER A 425 -1.97 7.83 -2.89
N LEU A 426 -1.15 6.78 -2.82
CA LEU A 426 -1.58 5.40 -2.60
C LEU A 426 -1.86 5.06 -1.14
N HIS A 427 -1.71 6.00 -0.19
CA HIS A 427 -1.84 5.72 1.25
C HIS A 427 -3.30 5.45 1.67
N GLY A 428 -3.56 4.32 2.32
CA GLY A 428 -4.91 3.91 2.71
C GLY A 428 -5.83 3.70 1.51
N ASP A 429 -5.30 3.26 0.37
CA ASP A 429 -6.07 2.97 -0.83
C ASP A 429 -6.72 1.58 -0.78
N THR A 430 -8.04 1.57 -0.92
CA THR A 430 -8.87 0.37 -0.96
C THR A 430 -9.45 0.10 -2.35
N TYR A 431 -9.39 1.07 -3.28
CA TYR A 431 -9.98 0.95 -4.61
C TYR A 431 -9.11 0.09 -5.52
N ILE A 432 -7.86 0.49 -5.72
CA ILE A 432 -6.91 -0.26 -6.53
C ILE A 432 -6.69 -1.65 -5.92
N MET A 433 -6.61 -1.72 -4.58
CA MET A 433 -6.53 -3.00 -3.85
C MET A 433 -7.68 -3.94 -4.21
N SER A 434 -8.92 -3.44 -4.14
CA SER A 434 -10.10 -4.24 -4.47
C SER A 434 -10.05 -4.72 -5.92
N ALA A 435 -9.73 -3.84 -6.87
CA ALA A 435 -9.65 -4.18 -8.28
C ALA A 435 -8.60 -5.28 -8.56
N LEU A 436 -7.40 -5.15 -8.00
CA LEU A 436 -6.32 -6.13 -8.17
C LEU A 436 -6.71 -7.50 -7.59
N LEU A 437 -7.17 -7.55 -6.33
CA LEU A 437 -7.50 -8.80 -5.65
C LEU A 437 -8.69 -9.54 -6.29
N ARG A 438 -9.60 -8.79 -6.92
CA ARG A 438 -10.77 -9.36 -7.60
C ARG A 438 -10.45 -9.83 -9.02
N HIS A 439 -9.60 -9.11 -9.74
CA HIS A 439 -9.42 -9.37 -11.17
C HIS A 439 -8.13 -10.10 -11.52
N TYR A 440 -7.07 -10.04 -10.70
CA TYR A 440 -5.73 -10.49 -11.11
C TYR A 440 -5.08 -11.56 -10.22
N CYS A 441 -5.83 -12.16 -9.28
CA CYS A 441 -5.43 -13.38 -8.58
C CYS A 441 -5.88 -14.65 -9.35
N ARG A 442 -5.31 -14.90 -10.53
CA ARG A 442 -5.73 -15.94 -11.48
C ARG A 442 -4.71 -17.07 -11.70
N SER A 443 -3.57 -17.02 -11.03
CA SER A 443 -2.44 -17.93 -11.21
C SER A 443 -1.82 -17.88 -12.61
N THR A 444 -1.75 -16.68 -13.18
CA THR A 444 -1.23 -16.43 -14.54
C THR A 444 0.17 -15.84 -14.52
N THR A 445 0.69 -15.49 -13.35
CA THR A 445 1.95 -14.76 -13.22
C THR A 445 3.11 -15.70 -12.86
N PRO A 446 4.19 -15.76 -13.64
CA PRO A 446 5.37 -16.53 -13.27
C PRO A 446 5.96 -16.07 -11.93
N ARG A 447 6.24 -17.03 -11.03
CA ARG A 447 6.69 -16.73 -9.66
C ARG A 447 7.99 -15.92 -9.63
N ARG A 448 8.89 -16.14 -10.60
CA ARG A 448 10.16 -15.41 -10.75
C ARG A 448 9.99 -13.89 -10.91
N TYR A 449 8.81 -13.43 -11.31
CA TYR A 449 8.54 -12.01 -11.54
C TYR A 449 7.87 -11.30 -10.35
N LEU A 450 7.40 -12.03 -9.34
CA LEU A 450 6.85 -11.46 -8.11
C LEU A 450 7.98 -11.03 -7.16
N VAL A 451 8.70 -9.97 -7.53
CA VAL A 451 9.89 -9.50 -6.80
C VAL A 451 9.54 -8.36 -5.84
N LEU A 452 10.11 -8.40 -4.64
CA LEU A 452 10.14 -7.31 -3.67
C LEU A 452 11.59 -6.83 -3.47
N PRO A 453 11.85 -5.51 -3.34
CA PRO A 453 10.87 -4.42 -3.34
C PRO A 453 10.23 -4.18 -4.71
N PHE A 454 8.96 -3.74 -4.73
CA PHE A 454 8.17 -3.56 -5.96
C PHE A 454 8.84 -2.65 -7.00
N SER A 455 9.64 -1.67 -6.56
CA SER A 455 10.41 -0.77 -7.41
C SER A 455 11.39 -1.46 -8.37
N GLU A 456 11.71 -2.74 -8.13
CA GLU A 456 12.59 -3.53 -8.99
C GLU A 456 11.83 -4.51 -9.91
N SER A 457 10.49 -4.57 -9.79
CA SER A 457 9.63 -5.45 -10.58
C SER A 457 9.57 -5.04 -12.07
N LEU A 458 9.28 -6.00 -12.95
CA LEU A 458 8.99 -5.74 -14.37
C LEU A 458 7.75 -4.85 -14.55
N ALA A 459 6.83 -4.88 -13.58
CA ALA A 459 5.67 -3.99 -13.53
C ALA A 459 6.05 -2.50 -13.40
N TYR A 460 7.31 -2.21 -13.09
CA TYR A 460 7.84 -0.86 -12.92
C TYR A 460 8.57 -0.35 -14.18
N ARG A 461 8.41 -1.04 -15.32
CA ARG A 461 8.98 -0.68 -16.63
C ARG A 461 7.87 -0.35 -17.65
N PRO A 462 8.13 0.53 -18.64
CA PRO A 462 7.13 0.88 -19.64
C PRO A 462 6.87 -0.23 -20.66
N ASP A 463 7.86 -1.09 -20.92
CA ASP A 463 7.73 -2.11 -21.96
C ASP A 463 6.55 -3.06 -21.68
N PRO A 464 5.78 -3.44 -22.71
CA PRO A 464 4.74 -4.45 -22.56
C PRO A 464 5.31 -5.71 -21.91
N ILE A 465 4.63 -6.22 -20.89
CA ILE A 465 5.03 -7.50 -20.30
C ILE A 465 4.61 -8.59 -21.28
N ALA A 466 5.58 -9.31 -21.83
CA ALA A 466 5.30 -10.44 -22.69
C ALA A 466 4.59 -11.52 -21.86
N ASP A 467 3.32 -11.80 -22.19
CA ASP A 467 2.54 -12.85 -21.55
C ASP A 467 2.95 -14.26 -22.06
N ASP A 468 3.78 -14.32 -23.11
CA ASP A 468 4.28 -15.55 -23.76
C ASP A 468 5.82 -15.65 -23.65
N GLU A 469 6.34 -16.18 -22.54
CA GLU A 469 7.67 -16.81 -22.54
C GLU A 469 7.53 -18.28 -22.18
N ASP A 470 7.82 -19.15 -23.16
CA ASP A 470 8.16 -20.55 -22.93
C ASP A 470 9.43 -20.56 -22.06
N PRO A 471 9.44 -21.19 -20.86
CA PRO A 471 10.55 -21.10 -19.92
C PRO A 471 11.82 -21.86 -20.37
N THR A 472 11.92 -22.27 -21.63
CA THR A 472 12.98 -23.17 -22.13
C THR A 472 14.14 -22.48 -22.86
N LEU A 473 14.18 -21.16 -22.99
CA LEU A 473 15.27 -20.50 -23.73
C LEU A 473 15.73 -19.21 -23.05
N ASP A 474 16.61 -19.33 -22.05
CA ASP A 474 17.74 -18.41 -21.89
C ASP A 474 18.71 -18.93 -20.80
N GLU A 475 19.56 -19.88 -21.20
CA GLU A 475 20.76 -20.26 -20.41
C GLU A 475 22.05 -20.17 -21.24
N THR A 476 22.02 -19.48 -22.39
CA THR A 476 23.18 -19.41 -23.28
C THR A 476 23.43 -18.01 -23.84
N ALA A 477 23.82 -17.07 -22.97
CA ALA A 477 24.74 -15.97 -23.33
C ALA A 477 25.07 -15.08 -22.13
N ALA A 478 26.11 -15.42 -21.36
CA ALA A 478 27.16 -14.51 -20.88
C ALA A 478 27.93 -15.15 -19.71
N GLY A 479 29.24 -15.34 -19.93
CA GLY A 479 30.15 -15.98 -18.99
C GLY A 479 30.51 -15.13 -17.78
N GLU A 480 30.84 -15.87 -16.71
CA GLU A 480 31.76 -15.53 -15.62
C GLU A 480 31.54 -14.24 -14.82
N ALA A 481 30.58 -14.32 -13.89
CA ALA A 481 30.74 -13.72 -12.56
C ALA A 481 30.27 -14.73 -11.49
N ARG A 482 31.22 -15.45 -10.89
CA ARG A 482 30.99 -16.22 -9.67
C ARG A 482 30.74 -15.24 -8.52
N GLY A 483 29.52 -15.21 -7.99
CA GLY A 483 29.21 -14.53 -6.74
C GLY A 483 27.72 -14.41 -6.43
N ASN A 484 27.23 -15.30 -5.56
CA ASN A 484 25.92 -15.30 -4.89
C ASN A 484 24.68 -15.46 -5.77
N LEU A 485 24.25 -16.72 -5.89
CA LEU A 485 22.84 -17.08 -6.08
C LEU A 485 22.00 -16.32 -5.04
N MET A 486 21.24 -15.32 -5.45
CA MET A 486 20.17 -14.76 -4.63
C MET A 486 19.18 -15.90 -4.34
N LYS A 487 19.10 -16.32 -3.07
CA LYS A 487 17.97 -17.10 -2.57
C LYS A 487 16.70 -16.36 -2.93
N ASN A 488 15.81 -17.01 -3.67
CA ASN A 488 14.48 -16.51 -4.00
C ASN A 488 13.80 -15.95 -2.74
N ALA A 489 13.28 -14.72 -2.83
CA ALA A 489 12.70 -13.92 -1.75
C ALA A 489 11.33 -14.42 -1.23
N PHE A 490 11.05 -15.72 -1.32
CA PHE A 490 9.82 -16.38 -0.83
C PHE A 490 10.09 -17.36 0.31
N ASP A 491 11.12 -17.12 1.11
CA ASP A 491 11.30 -17.78 2.40
C ASP A 491 10.75 -16.84 3.47
N PHE A 492 9.47 -16.97 3.79
CA PHE A 492 8.86 -16.22 4.89
C PHE A 492 9.55 -16.67 6.18
N GLY A 493 10.23 -15.73 6.84
CA GLY A 493 10.81 -15.92 8.16
C GLY A 493 9.73 -16.25 9.18
N LEU A 494 9.40 -17.53 9.28
CA LEU A 494 8.86 -18.16 10.47
C LEU A 494 10.06 -18.58 11.32
N ASP A 495 10.04 -18.22 12.60
CA ASP A 495 11.06 -18.60 13.57
C ASP A 495 11.39 -20.09 13.47
N SER A 496 12.63 -20.38 13.09
CA SER A 496 13.21 -21.73 12.92
C SER A 496 13.41 -22.48 14.26
N ALA A 497 12.60 -22.20 15.28
CA ALA A 497 12.65 -22.84 16.60
C ALA A 497 11.42 -23.73 16.89
N CYS A 498 10.60 -24.03 15.88
CA CYS A 498 9.54 -25.05 15.95
C CYS A 498 9.61 -25.98 14.74
N GLU A 499 10.77 -26.63 14.53
CA GLU A 499 10.81 -27.88 13.78
C GLU A 499 10.33 -29.02 14.69
N GLU A 500 9.06 -29.37 14.60
CA GLU A 500 8.62 -30.73 14.90
C GLU A 500 7.55 -31.16 13.88
N LEU A 501 7.99 -31.94 12.89
CA LEU A 501 7.23 -32.86 12.04
C LEU A 501 6.21 -32.25 11.05
N LEU A 502 6.73 -31.75 9.92
CA LEU A 502 6.01 -31.75 8.64
C LEU A 502 6.29 -33.07 7.89
N GLU A 503 5.42 -34.06 8.02
CA GLU A 503 5.34 -35.16 7.06
C GLU A 503 4.53 -34.71 5.84
N GLY A 504 5.12 -34.93 4.66
CA GLY A 504 4.49 -34.61 3.38
C GLY A 504 3.26 -35.47 3.11
N GLU A 505 2.07 -34.85 3.09
CA GLU A 505 0.85 -35.51 2.62
C GLU A 505 0.66 -35.29 1.12
N GLY A 506 1.30 -36.16 0.34
CA GLY A 506 1.14 -36.19 -1.12
C GLY A 506 1.56 -37.49 -1.79
N GLN A 507 1.76 -38.59 -1.06
CA GLN A 507 2.16 -39.87 -1.67
C GLN A 507 1.56 -41.05 -0.92
N ARG A 508 0.48 -41.63 -1.47
CA ARG A 508 0.04 -42.97 -1.07
C ARG A 508 0.97 -43.98 -1.74
N VAL A 509 1.92 -44.52 -0.98
CA VAL A 509 2.48 -45.85 -1.29
C VAL A 509 1.44 -46.86 -0.85
N VAL A 510 0.80 -47.49 -1.83
CA VAL A 510 0.03 -48.73 -1.59
C VAL A 510 1.07 -49.84 -1.47
N THR A 511 1.31 -50.31 -0.25
CA THR A 511 1.94 -51.62 -0.02
C THR A 511 0.91 -52.69 -0.36
N GLU A 512 1.04 -53.25 -1.55
CA GLU A 512 0.40 -54.50 -1.96
C GLU A 512 1.48 -55.58 -1.83
N GLU A 513 1.33 -56.48 -0.86
CA GLU A 513 1.79 -57.89 -0.89
C GLU A 513 1.58 -58.53 0.50
N LEU A 514 0.49 -59.29 0.64
CA LEU A 514 0.54 -60.65 1.20
C LEU A 514 -0.78 -61.41 0.95
N GLU A 515 -0.65 -62.53 0.22
CA GLU A 515 -1.40 -63.80 0.36
C GLU A 515 -2.88 -63.92 -0.09
N GLY A 516 -3.03 -64.27 -1.37
CA GLY A 516 -3.58 -65.55 -1.87
C GLY A 516 -4.73 -66.32 -1.15
N LEU A 517 -5.92 -66.28 -1.81
CA LEU A 517 -6.88 -67.39 -2.05
C LEU A 517 -7.70 -67.99 -0.85
N PRO A 518 -8.82 -68.73 -1.07
CA PRO A 518 -10.15 -68.25 -1.42
C PRO A 518 -11.27 -68.84 -0.52
N GLY A 519 -12.41 -68.14 -0.36
CA GLY A 519 -13.57 -68.71 0.35
C GLY A 519 -14.85 -67.89 0.27
N ALA A 520 -15.69 -68.19 -0.73
CA ALA A 520 -17.10 -67.78 -0.80
C ALA A 520 -17.92 -68.45 0.35
N PRO A 521 -19.16 -68.00 0.73
CA PRO A 521 -20.15 -67.32 -0.11
C PRO A 521 -20.97 -66.16 0.49
N ILE A 522 -21.28 -65.22 -0.41
CA ILE A 522 -22.57 -64.57 -0.69
C ILE A 522 -23.72 -64.87 0.30
N ARG A 523 -24.20 -63.81 0.97
CA ARG A 523 -25.63 -63.62 1.23
C ARG A 523 -26.07 -62.22 0.83
N SER A 524 -26.87 -62.21 -0.23
CA SER A 524 -27.57 -61.09 -0.83
C SER A 524 -28.58 -60.47 0.14
N ARG A 525 -28.62 -59.13 0.20
CA ARG A 525 -29.86 -58.41 0.47
C ARG A 525 -29.85 -57.09 -0.31
N GLY A 526 -30.71 -57.03 -1.30
CA GLY A 526 -30.83 -55.90 -2.23
C GLY A 526 -31.40 -54.64 -1.57
N GLY A 527 -31.05 -53.51 -2.19
CA GLY A 527 -31.56 -52.18 -1.89
C GLY A 527 -30.85 -51.15 -2.77
N GLU A 528 -31.44 -50.89 -3.94
CA GLU A 528 -31.38 -49.68 -4.80
C GLU A 528 -30.04 -48.93 -4.96
N SER A 529 -29.54 -48.93 -6.20
CA SER A 529 -28.45 -48.08 -6.67
C SER A 529 -28.91 -46.62 -6.80
N GLU A 530 -28.45 -45.76 -5.88
CA GLU A 530 -28.38 -44.31 -6.11
C GLU A 530 -27.44 -44.00 -7.30
N PRO A 531 -27.69 -42.95 -8.08
CA PRO A 531 -26.83 -42.58 -9.20
C PRO A 531 -25.45 -42.16 -8.68
N ASP A 532 -24.43 -42.75 -9.31
CA ASP A 532 -23.02 -42.41 -9.17
C ASP A 532 -22.81 -40.91 -8.96
N LYS A 533 -22.45 -40.54 -7.72
CA LYS A 533 -21.77 -39.26 -7.46
C LYS A 533 -20.39 -39.37 -8.10
N SER A 534 -20.37 -39.06 -9.39
CA SER A 534 -19.20 -38.81 -10.23
C SER A 534 -18.09 -38.21 -9.38
N ARG A 535 -17.04 -39.02 -9.15
CA ARG A 535 -15.78 -38.57 -8.55
C ARG A 535 -15.35 -37.31 -9.30
N ARG A 536 -15.24 -36.20 -8.57
CA ARG A 536 -14.70 -34.96 -9.12
C ARG A 536 -13.35 -35.28 -9.79
N PRO A 537 -13.13 -34.88 -11.05
CA PRO A 537 -11.84 -35.04 -11.69
C PRO A 537 -10.79 -34.38 -10.78
N ARG A 538 -9.72 -35.13 -10.48
CA ARG A 538 -8.57 -34.54 -9.78
C ARG A 538 -8.09 -33.34 -10.61
N PRO A 539 -7.85 -32.19 -9.98
CA PRO A 539 -7.27 -31.07 -10.70
C PRO A 539 -5.96 -31.51 -11.36
N PRO A 540 -5.66 -31.02 -12.57
CA PRO A 540 -4.42 -31.34 -13.26
C PRO A 540 -3.20 -31.01 -12.38
N PRO A 541 -2.07 -31.70 -12.56
CA PRO A 541 -0.84 -31.41 -11.83
C PRO A 541 -0.45 -29.93 -12.01
N ARG A 542 -0.09 -29.30 -10.89
CA ARG A 542 0.28 -27.88 -10.78
C ARG A 542 1.55 -27.59 -11.59
N ASP A 543 1.56 -26.48 -12.32
CA ASP A 543 2.80 -25.94 -12.87
C ASP A 543 3.55 -25.19 -11.77
N ALA A 544 4.77 -25.64 -11.46
CA ALA A 544 5.59 -25.07 -10.39
C ALA A 544 6.16 -23.68 -10.74
N HIS A 545 6.09 -23.28 -12.01
CA HIS A 545 6.67 -22.02 -12.50
C HIS A 545 5.74 -20.81 -12.28
N PHE A 546 4.44 -21.05 -12.18
CA PHE A 546 3.44 -20.01 -11.98
C PHE A 546 3.07 -19.86 -10.51
N ALA A 547 2.91 -18.62 -10.08
CA ALA A 547 2.39 -18.29 -8.77
C ALA A 547 0.93 -18.76 -8.67
N ASP A 548 0.53 -19.27 -7.51
CA ASP A 548 -0.89 -19.55 -7.29
C ASP A 548 -1.67 -18.26 -6.95
N SER A 549 -3.00 -18.34 -6.96
CA SER A 549 -3.84 -17.17 -6.73
C SER A 549 -3.67 -16.59 -5.31
N SER A 550 -3.25 -17.41 -4.34
CA SER A 550 -2.91 -16.95 -3.00
C SER A 550 -1.58 -16.21 -2.95
N GLU A 551 -0.56 -16.68 -3.66
CA GLU A 551 0.75 -16.02 -3.78
C GLU A 551 0.61 -14.66 -4.47
N GLU A 552 -0.17 -14.59 -5.55
CA GLU A 552 -0.53 -13.33 -6.21
C GLU A 552 -1.27 -12.38 -5.25
N GLY A 553 -2.25 -12.90 -4.49
CA GLY A 553 -2.99 -12.13 -3.49
C GLY A 553 -2.10 -11.61 -2.36
N ALA A 554 -1.20 -12.44 -1.83
CA ALA A 554 -0.23 -12.06 -0.81
C ALA A 554 0.73 -10.99 -1.33
N TYR A 555 1.21 -11.14 -2.57
CA TYR A 555 2.07 -10.14 -3.20
C TYR A 555 1.36 -8.79 -3.33
N ILE A 556 0.12 -8.75 -3.83
CA ILE A 556 -0.67 -7.50 -3.92
C ILE A 556 -0.81 -6.83 -2.54
N LEU A 557 -1.11 -7.62 -1.50
CA LEU A 557 -1.26 -7.11 -0.15
C LEU A 557 0.06 -6.55 0.38
N GLU A 558 1.18 -7.24 0.23
CA GLU A 558 2.49 -6.74 0.69
C GLU A 558 2.95 -5.49 -0.06
N VAL A 559 2.75 -5.44 -1.39
CA VAL A 559 3.03 -4.23 -2.18
C VAL A 559 2.21 -3.06 -1.65
N LEU A 560 0.90 -3.21 -1.46
CA LEU A 560 0.04 -2.12 -1.01
C LEU A 560 0.25 -1.75 0.47
N LYS A 561 0.62 -2.72 1.33
CA LYS A 561 1.05 -2.45 2.71
C LYS A 561 2.28 -1.54 2.74
N SER A 562 3.21 -1.66 1.78
CA SER A 562 4.38 -0.76 1.68
C SER A 562 4.00 0.71 1.47
N TYR A 563 2.81 0.97 0.93
CA TYR A 563 2.21 2.31 0.81
C TYR A 563 1.36 2.72 2.02
N GLY A 564 1.25 1.87 3.04
CA GLY A 564 0.38 2.06 4.20
C GLY A 564 -1.10 1.81 3.89
N SER A 565 -1.40 0.92 2.95
CA SER A 565 -2.76 0.54 2.59
C SER A 565 -3.11 -0.83 3.12
N TYR A 566 -4.30 -0.93 3.72
CA TYR A 566 -4.83 -2.17 4.30
C TYR A 566 -6.24 -2.44 3.78
N PRO A 567 -6.66 -3.71 3.70
CA PRO A 567 -8.03 -4.05 3.33
C PRO A 567 -9.04 -3.44 4.29
N ASP A 568 -10.22 -3.05 3.78
CA ASP A 568 -11.35 -2.59 4.57
C ASP A 568 -12.53 -3.59 4.50
N ASN A 569 -13.62 -3.26 5.20
CA ASN A 569 -14.80 -4.12 5.25
C ASN A 569 -15.47 -4.26 3.88
N ASN A 570 -15.36 -3.25 3.00
CA ASN A 570 -15.90 -3.31 1.64
C ASN A 570 -15.11 -4.29 0.77
N ILE A 571 -13.78 -4.31 0.90
CA ILE A 571 -12.91 -5.29 0.23
C ILE A 571 -13.26 -6.70 0.71
N LEU A 572 -13.32 -6.93 2.03
CA LEU A 572 -13.69 -8.24 2.56
C LEU A 572 -15.08 -8.68 2.08
N GLN A 573 -16.06 -7.78 2.06
CA GLN A 573 -17.38 -8.07 1.51
C GLN A 573 -17.32 -8.47 0.04
N ALA A 574 -16.60 -7.71 -0.79
CA ALA A 574 -16.50 -7.96 -2.22
C ALA A 574 -15.78 -9.29 -2.53
N LEU A 575 -14.67 -9.56 -1.84
CA LEU A 575 -13.92 -10.81 -2.00
C LEU A 575 -14.71 -12.02 -1.51
N SER A 576 -15.33 -11.92 -0.33
CA SER A 576 -16.17 -13.00 0.21
C SER A 576 -17.34 -13.31 -0.72
N ALA A 577 -18.02 -12.30 -1.29
CA ALA A 577 -19.10 -12.52 -2.24
C ALA A 577 -18.63 -13.12 -3.57
N GLN A 578 -17.44 -12.74 -4.04
CA GLN A 578 -16.90 -13.21 -5.32
C GLN A 578 -16.39 -14.66 -5.27
N TYR A 579 -15.77 -15.04 -4.16
CA TYR A 579 -15.08 -16.32 -4.00
C TYR A 579 -15.85 -17.32 -3.15
N GLU A 580 -17.05 -16.99 -2.66
CA GLU A 580 -17.91 -17.93 -1.92
C GLU A 580 -18.05 -19.26 -2.66
N GLY A 581 -17.65 -20.36 -2.01
CA GLY A 581 -17.70 -21.71 -2.56
C GLY A 581 -16.60 -22.09 -3.57
N LYS A 582 -15.64 -21.18 -3.88
CA LYS A 582 -14.54 -21.43 -4.82
C LYS A 582 -13.24 -21.77 -4.07
N VAL A 583 -13.02 -23.06 -3.86
CA VAL A 583 -12.07 -23.63 -2.88
C VAL A 583 -10.57 -23.33 -3.09
N PRO A 584 -10.00 -22.95 -4.24
CA PRO A 584 -8.61 -22.43 -4.24
C PRO A 584 -8.52 -20.92 -3.97
N HIS A 585 -9.58 -20.15 -4.25
CA HIS A 585 -9.53 -18.68 -4.18
C HIS A 585 -9.91 -18.11 -2.80
N MET A 586 -10.48 -18.94 -1.92
CA MET A 586 -10.77 -18.54 -0.54
C MET A 586 -9.50 -18.26 0.29
N GLU A 587 -8.33 -18.75 -0.14
CA GLU A 587 -7.05 -18.36 0.47
C GLU A 587 -6.75 -16.87 0.30
N ILE A 588 -7.22 -16.23 -0.78
CA ILE A 588 -7.09 -14.77 -0.97
C ILE A 588 -7.89 -14.03 0.11
N VAL A 589 -9.10 -14.54 0.41
CA VAL A 589 -9.96 -13.99 1.48
C VAL A 589 -9.29 -14.16 2.84
N ALA A 590 -8.60 -15.28 3.08
CA ALA A 590 -7.83 -15.51 4.30
C ALA A 590 -6.69 -14.48 4.44
N SER A 591 -5.84 -14.34 3.41
CA SER A 591 -4.74 -13.37 3.43
C SER A 591 -5.23 -11.93 3.58
N ALA A 592 -6.34 -11.57 2.93
CA ALA A 592 -6.94 -10.26 3.07
C ALA A 592 -7.49 -10.01 4.48
N ALA A 593 -8.05 -11.04 5.14
CA ALA A 593 -8.49 -10.93 6.54
C ALA A 593 -7.31 -10.75 7.49
N ASP A 594 -6.21 -11.47 7.31
CA ASP A 594 -5.00 -11.31 8.13
C ASP A 594 -4.41 -9.90 7.98
N ALA A 595 -4.28 -9.42 6.73
CA ALA A 595 -3.85 -8.04 6.46
C ALA A 595 -4.82 -7.00 7.02
N PHE A 596 -6.13 -7.26 7.03
CA PHE A 596 -7.12 -6.40 7.68
C PHE A 596 -6.86 -6.29 9.19
N PHE A 597 -6.64 -7.41 9.88
CA PHE A 597 -6.36 -7.40 11.32
C PHE A 597 -5.06 -6.64 11.64
N GLU A 598 -4.02 -6.83 10.85
CA GLU A 598 -2.78 -6.05 10.96
C GLU A 598 -3.05 -4.55 10.79
N GLY A 599 -3.83 -4.16 9.78
CA GLY A 599 -4.21 -2.77 9.53
C GLY A 599 -5.00 -2.15 10.68
N CYS A 600 -5.96 -2.89 11.25
CA CYS A 600 -6.68 -2.49 12.45
C CYS A 600 -5.74 -2.17 13.61
N MET A 601 -4.75 -3.03 13.87
CA MET A 601 -3.78 -2.83 14.95
C MET A 601 -2.81 -1.68 14.64
N ALA A 602 -2.32 -1.57 13.40
CA ALA A 602 -1.42 -0.50 12.96
C ALA A 602 -2.08 0.89 12.99
N SER A 603 -3.39 0.95 12.71
CA SER A 603 -4.16 2.20 12.66
C SER A 603 -4.43 2.83 14.04
N GLY A 604 -4.18 2.11 15.13
CA GLY A 604 -4.49 2.58 16.49
C GLY A 604 -5.99 2.87 16.73
N GLY A 605 -6.89 2.13 16.04
CA GLY A 605 -8.33 2.29 16.15
C GLY A 605 -8.97 3.29 15.18
N ALA A 606 -8.20 3.85 14.23
CA ALA A 606 -8.74 4.73 13.20
C ALA A 606 -9.55 3.99 12.11
N MET A 607 -9.19 2.73 11.80
CA MET A 607 -9.99 1.88 10.90
C MET A 607 -11.27 1.40 11.58
N THR A 608 -12.32 1.17 10.80
CA THR A 608 -13.49 0.44 11.33
C THR A 608 -13.13 -1.01 11.62
N PRO A 609 -13.52 -1.58 12.77
CA PRO A 609 -13.24 -2.97 13.10
C PRO A 609 -13.94 -3.94 12.14
N VAL A 610 -13.49 -5.20 12.12
CA VAL A 610 -14.00 -6.20 11.18
C VAL A 610 -15.47 -6.51 11.42
N ASP A 611 -16.27 -6.49 10.34
CA ASP A 611 -17.64 -7.00 10.38
C ASP A 611 -17.64 -8.51 10.15
N CYS A 612 -17.99 -9.25 11.20
CA CYS A 612 -18.00 -10.72 11.21
C CYS A 612 -18.90 -11.33 10.12
N ARG A 613 -19.87 -10.58 9.57
CA ARG A 613 -20.68 -11.06 8.43
C ARG A 613 -19.82 -11.48 7.24
N PHE A 614 -18.76 -10.71 6.97
CA PHE A 614 -17.91 -10.94 5.81
C PHE A 614 -16.92 -12.09 6.04
N LEU A 615 -16.70 -12.49 7.29
CA LEU A 615 -15.86 -13.63 7.67
C LEU A 615 -16.61 -14.97 7.66
N HIS A 616 -17.94 -14.99 7.52
CA HIS A 616 -18.72 -16.23 7.53
C HIS A 616 -18.27 -17.22 6.46
N ALA A 617 -18.11 -16.77 5.22
CA ALA A 617 -17.69 -17.63 4.11
C ALA A 617 -16.32 -18.25 4.38
N LEU A 618 -15.39 -17.46 4.93
CA LEU A 618 -14.06 -17.91 5.33
C LEU A 618 -14.12 -18.93 6.48
N GLY A 619 -14.97 -18.69 7.49
CA GLY A 619 -15.20 -19.62 8.58
C GLY A 619 -15.75 -20.97 8.09
N TYR A 620 -16.74 -20.97 7.20
CA TYR A 620 -17.27 -22.20 6.59
C TYR A 620 -16.22 -22.91 5.75
N TYR A 621 -15.43 -22.17 4.98
CA TYR A 621 -14.33 -22.73 4.20
C TYR A 621 -13.33 -23.48 5.09
N PHE A 622 -12.91 -22.92 6.23
CA PHE A 622 -12.03 -23.62 7.16
C PHE A 622 -12.70 -24.85 7.81
N ILE A 623 -13.98 -24.74 8.14
CA ILE A 623 -14.77 -25.85 8.72
C ILE A 623 -14.89 -27.02 7.74
N ASP A 624 -15.27 -26.75 6.48
CA ASP A 624 -15.54 -27.77 5.47
C ASP A 624 -14.26 -28.51 5.06
N ASN A 625 -13.11 -27.81 5.08
CA ASN A 625 -11.79 -28.40 4.87
C ASN A 625 -11.18 -29.02 6.14
N ARG A 626 -11.89 -29.01 7.27
CA ARG A 626 -11.45 -29.54 8.58
C ARG A 626 -10.20 -28.86 9.16
N TRP A 627 -9.91 -27.62 8.76
CA TRP A 627 -8.79 -26.83 9.28
C TRP A 627 -9.20 -26.10 10.57
N ARG A 628 -9.30 -26.87 11.65
CA ARG A 628 -9.74 -26.37 12.96
C ARG A 628 -8.85 -25.25 13.49
N ASP A 629 -7.54 -25.41 13.39
CA ASP A 629 -6.58 -24.45 13.94
C ASP A 629 -6.69 -23.08 13.25
N ARG A 630 -6.91 -23.05 11.93
CA ARG A 630 -7.13 -21.79 11.19
C ARG A 630 -8.45 -21.12 11.59
N ALA A 631 -9.52 -21.89 11.78
CA ALA A 631 -10.79 -21.36 12.26
C ALA A 631 -10.70 -20.82 13.70
N HIS A 632 -9.95 -21.50 14.57
CA HIS A 632 -9.69 -21.06 15.94
C HIS A 632 -8.81 -19.81 15.97
N HIS A 633 -7.77 -19.75 15.14
CA HIS A 633 -6.93 -18.57 14.98
C HIS A 633 -7.74 -17.37 14.51
N LEU A 634 -8.62 -17.54 13.52
CA LEU A 634 -9.53 -16.48 13.06
C LEU A 634 -10.43 -15.96 14.20
N MET A 635 -10.98 -16.86 15.02
CA MET A 635 -11.80 -16.48 16.18
C MET A 635 -10.98 -15.71 17.22
N ARG A 636 -9.77 -16.17 17.52
CA ARG A 636 -8.83 -15.50 18.42
C ARG A 636 -8.52 -14.08 17.95
N ARG A 637 -8.17 -13.90 16.67
CA ARG A 637 -7.87 -12.58 16.08
C ARG A 637 -9.03 -11.60 16.21
N VAL A 638 -10.26 -12.04 15.97
CA VAL A 638 -11.47 -11.20 16.15
C VAL A 638 -11.63 -10.75 17.60
N LEU A 639 -11.48 -11.66 18.55
CA LEU A 639 -11.61 -11.36 19.99
C LEU A 639 -10.53 -10.41 20.49
N GLU A 640 -9.28 -10.63 20.08
CA GLU A 640 -8.15 -9.75 20.42
C GLU A 640 -8.29 -8.36 19.80
N MET A 641 -8.79 -8.27 18.57
CA MET A 641 -9.12 -7.00 17.93
C MET A 641 -10.22 -6.25 18.71
N PHE A 642 -11.30 -6.93 19.12
CA PHE A 642 -12.36 -6.29 19.92
C PHE A 642 -11.86 -5.78 21.28
N TYR A 643 -10.97 -6.53 21.93
CA TYR A 643 -10.28 -6.09 23.13
C TYR A 643 -9.42 -4.85 22.85
N ALA A 644 -8.59 -4.86 21.81
CA ALA A 644 -7.73 -3.75 21.45
C ALA A 644 -8.54 -2.47 21.19
N TYR A 645 -9.65 -2.57 20.44
CA TYR A 645 -10.54 -1.42 20.21
C TYR A 645 -11.15 -0.89 21.49
N SER A 646 -11.73 -1.76 22.32
CA SER A 646 -12.44 -1.34 23.53
C SER A 646 -11.51 -0.84 24.64
N VAL A 647 -10.33 -1.44 24.79
CA VAL A 647 -9.46 -1.25 25.96
C VAL A 647 -8.20 -0.46 25.61
N THR A 648 -7.55 -0.79 24.50
CA THR A 648 -6.27 -0.16 24.11
C THR A 648 -6.48 1.15 23.36
N PHE A 649 -7.41 1.18 22.41
CA PHE A 649 -7.66 2.35 21.56
C PHE A 649 -8.78 3.24 22.12
N GLY A 650 -9.66 2.70 22.96
CA GLY A 650 -10.85 3.41 23.44
C GLY A 650 -11.83 3.77 22.32
N ALA A 651 -11.85 2.96 21.27
CA ALA A 651 -12.68 3.14 20.08
C ALA A 651 -13.95 2.29 20.16
N ASP A 652 -15.04 2.78 19.57
CA ASP A 652 -16.30 2.06 19.46
C ASP A 652 -16.19 0.91 18.43
N LEU A 653 -16.88 -0.20 18.70
CA LEU A 653 -16.97 -1.34 17.78
C LEU A 653 -17.94 -1.09 16.62
N GLY A 654 -18.74 -0.01 16.70
CA GLY A 654 -19.56 0.47 15.60
C GLY A 654 -20.70 -0.48 15.20
N GLY A 655 -21.13 -1.36 16.10
CA GLY A 655 -22.20 -2.33 15.85
C GLY A 655 -21.78 -3.59 15.10
N THR A 656 -20.47 -3.79 14.84
CA THR A 656 -19.93 -4.97 14.17
C THR A 656 -20.08 -6.25 15.01
N GLU A 657 -20.11 -6.10 16.33
CA GLU A 657 -20.32 -7.14 17.34
C GLU A 657 -21.68 -7.84 17.24
N LYS A 658 -22.69 -7.23 16.60
CA LYS A 658 -24.03 -7.82 16.40
C LYS A 658 -23.97 -9.18 15.70
N TRP A 659 -23.04 -9.33 14.77
CA TRP A 659 -22.89 -10.53 13.96
C TRP A 659 -21.89 -11.54 14.54
N PHE A 660 -21.12 -11.12 15.56
CA PHE A 660 -20.15 -11.97 16.23
C PHE A 660 -20.81 -13.22 16.84
N SER A 661 -21.96 -13.07 17.50
CA SER A 661 -22.64 -14.18 18.18
C SER A 661 -22.92 -15.39 17.28
N TYR A 662 -23.46 -15.15 16.09
CA TYR A 662 -23.78 -16.21 15.15
C TYR A 662 -22.53 -16.82 14.51
N PHE A 663 -21.56 -15.98 14.15
CA PHE A 663 -20.25 -16.43 13.62
C PHE A 663 -19.51 -17.32 14.63
N ALA A 664 -19.39 -16.87 15.88
CA ALA A 664 -18.68 -17.57 16.95
C ALA A 664 -19.31 -18.92 17.28
N VAL A 665 -20.64 -18.99 17.39
CA VAL A 665 -21.34 -20.24 17.68
C VAL A 665 -21.23 -21.24 16.51
N ILE A 666 -21.24 -20.78 15.26
CA ILE A 666 -21.01 -21.68 14.12
C ILE A 666 -19.62 -22.30 14.20
N ILE A 667 -18.58 -21.47 14.39
CA ILE A 667 -17.20 -21.98 14.49
C ILE A 667 -17.10 -22.96 15.65
N GLY A 668 -17.59 -22.60 16.85
CA GLY A 668 -17.52 -23.48 18.02
C GLY A 668 -18.22 -24.82 17.83
N THR A 669 -19.46 -24.82 17.34
CA THR A 669 -20.28 -26.05 17.19
C THR A 669 -19.86 -26.97 16.04
N LYS A 670 -19.02 -26.47 15.13
CA LYS A 670 -18.55 -27.21 13.95
C LYS A 670 -17.09 -27.64 14.03
N THR A 671 -16.26 -26.91 14.76
CA THR A 671 -14.82 -27.21 14.89
C THR A 671 -14.46 -27.98 16.16
N GLY A 672 -15.27 -27.89 17.22
CA GLY A 672 -14.97 -28.50 18.51
C GLY A 672 -16.18 -29.19 19.18
N PRO A 673 -16.04 -29.61 20.44
CA PRO A 673 -17.14 -30.11 21.25
C PRO A 673 -18.19 -29.02 21.45
N LEU A 674 -19.43 -29.41 21.77
CA LEU A 674 -20.53 -28.47 21.97
C LEU A 674 -20.23 -27.44 23.08
N ASP A 675 -19.41 -27.81 24.06
CA ASP A 675 -18.91 -26.93 25.13
C ASP A 675 -18.21 -25.68 24.58
N LEU A 676 -17.43 -25.81 23.49
CA LEU A 676 -16.78 -24.69 22.81
C LEU A 676 -17.81 -23.70 22.23
N GLY A 677 -18.88 -24.24 21.63
CA GLY A 677 -19.99 -23.43 21.11
C GLY A 677 -20.74 -22.67 22.20
N VAL A 678 -20.94 -23.30 23.37
CA VAL A 678 -21.55 -22.66 24.55
C VAL A 678 -20.63 -21.59 25.14
N GLY A 679 -19.33 -21.86 25.24
CA GLY A 679 -18.36 -20.88 25.72
C GLY A 679 -18.24 -19.66 24.81
N LEU A 680 -18.24 -19.86 23.49
CA LEU A 680 -18.27 -18.78 22.51
C LEU A 680 -19.60 -18.01 22.50
N PHE A 681 -20.72 -18.68 22.79
CA PHE A 681 -21.99 -17.99 23.03
C PHE A 681 -21.91 -17.08 24.27
N ALA A 682 -21.32 -17.55 25.38
CA ALA A 682 -21.12 -16.74 26.57
C ALA A 682 -20.19 -15.53 26.31
N ALA A 683 -19.12 -15.71 25.53
CA ALA A 683 -18.28 -14.59 25.06
C ALA A 683 -19.09 -13.58 24.24
N SER A 684 -20.01 -14.06 23.39
CA SER A 684 -20.90 -13.18 22.63
C SER A 684 -21.90 -12.41 23.49
N LEU A 685 -22.38 -12.99 24.61
CA LEU A 685 -23.23 -12.28 25.57
C LEU A 685 -22.46 -11.13 26.25
N ALA A 686 -21.16 -11.32 26.52
CA ALA A 686 -20.31 -10.27 27.08
C ALA A 686 -20.14 -9.06 26.13
N LEU A 687 -20.28 -9.29 24.82
CA LEU A 687 -20.09 -8.28 23.77
C LEU A 687 -21.40 -7.74 23.18
N SER A 688 -22.54 -8.39 23.43
CA SER A 688 -23.79 -8.15 22.69
C SER A 688 -24.51 -6.85 23.08
N ASP A 689 -25.16 -6.25 22.09
CA ASP A 689 -26.15 -5.16 22.16
C ASP A 689 -27.50 -5.57 22.81
N LYS A 690 -27.46 -6.45 23.82
CA LYS A 690 -28.62 -6.91 24.59
C LYS A 690 -29.65 -7.73 23.80
N THR A 691 -29.25 -8.37 22.70
CA THR A 691 -30.12 -9.28 21.92
C THR A 691 -29.42 -10.60 21.60
N VAL A 692 -30.20 -11.68 21.49
CA VAL A 692 -29.70 -13.00 21.08
C VAL A 692 -30.21 -13.31 19.67
N ASN A 693 -29.30 -13.70 18.79
CA ASN A 693 -29.67 -14.05 17.42
C ASN A 693 -30.48 -15.36 17.40
N PRO A 694 -31.69 -15.40 16.82
CA PRO A 694 -32.52 -16.61 16.82
C PRO A 694 -31.85 -17.80 16.11
N LYS A 695 -30.95 -17.54 15.14
CA LYS A 695 -30.20 -18.60 14.47
C LYS A 695 -29.19 -19.30 15.40
N VAL A 696 -28.70 -18.61 16.44
CA VAL A 696 -27.82 -19.21 17.46
C VAL A 696 -28.58 -20.24 18.28
N ALA A 697 -29.80 -19.90 18.71
CA ALA A 697 -30.69 -20.80 19.45
C ALA A 697 -30.92 -22.11 18.67
N THR A 698 -31.32 -21.99 17.40
CA THR A 698 -31.54 -23.17 16.54
C THR A 698 -30.29 -24.04 16.40
N LYS A 699 -29.09 -23.44 16.27
CA LYS A 699 -27.84 -24.18 16.07
C LYS A 699 -27.39 -24.94 17.32
N LEU A 700 -27.50 -24.33 18.49
CA LEU A 700 -27.16 -24.98 19.76
C LEU A 700 -28.17 -26.09 20.08
N THR A 701 -29.47 -25.83 19.98
CA THR A 701 -30.52 -26.84 20.24
C THR A 701 -30.41 -28.03 19.28
N ALA A 702 -30.11 -27.81 18.00
CA ALA A 702 -29.96 -28.91 17.03
C ALA A 702 -28.80 -29.88 17.33
N LYS A 703 -27.86 -29.48 18.20
CA LYS A 703 -26.70 -30.28 18.60
C LYS A 703 -26.82 -30.83 20.03
N ARG A 704 -27.95 -30.63 20.70
CA ARG A 704 -28.21 -30.94 22.10
C ARG A 704 -27.79 -32.37 22.52
N ASP A 705 -28.03 -33.37 21.67
CA ASP A 705 -27.79 -34.77 22.02
C ASP A 705 -26.30 -35.19 21.97
N SER A 706 -25.40 -34.25 21.69
CA SER A 706 -23.96 -34.55 21.56
C SER A 706 -23.16 -34.55 22.87
N SER A 707 -23.71 -34.06 23.99
CA SER A 707 -23.04 -34.04 25.30
C SER A 707 -24.06 -33.92 26.45
N GLU A 708 -24.04 -34.88 27.40
CA GLU A 708 -24.98 -34.93 28.54
C GLU A 708 -24.93 -33.66 29.43
N HIS A 709 -23.75 -33.05 29.58
CA HIS A 709 -23.57 -31.87 30.43
C HIS A 709 -24.14 -30.59 29.79
N VAL A 710 -24.15 -30.51 28.46
CA VAL A 710 -24.67 -29.35 27.73
C VAL A 710 -26.19 -29.38 27.58
N VAL A 711 -26.80 -30.57 27.62
CA VAL A 711 -28.27 -30.72 27.58
C VAL A 711 -28.96 -29.87 28.65
N GLN A 712 -28.38 -29.83 29.85
CA GLN A 712 -28.96 -29.10 30.98
C GLN A 712 -28.81 -27.58 30.81
N VAL A 713 -27.68 -27.12 30.27
CA VAL A 713 -27.44 -25.70 29.95
C VAL A 713 -28.37 -25.22 28.84
N ILE A 714 -28.53 -26.00 27.76
CA ILE A 714 -29.45 -25.67 26.67
C ILE A 714 -30.90 -25.65 27.15
N ALA A 715 -31.32 -26.61 27.99
CA ALA A 715 -32.66 -26.63 28.55
C ALA A 715 -32.94 -25.38 29.42
N GLU A 716 -31.94 -24.89 30.15
CA GLU A 716 -32.05 -23.66 30.92
C GLU A 716 -32.12 -22.42 30.01
N LEU A 717 -31.33 -22.36 28.94
CA LEU A 717 -31.40 -21.30 27.92
C LEU A 717 -32.78 -21.25 27.23
N GLU A 718 -33.37 -22.43 26.96
CA GLU A 718 -34.74 -22.57 26.44
C GLU A 718 -35.78 -22.07 27.47
N ARG A 719 -35.60 -22.36 28.76
CA ARG A 719 -36.48 -21.84 29.84
C ARG A 719 -36.40 -20.31 29.93
N CYS A 720 -35.21 -19.73 29.75
CA CYS A 720 -35.03 -18.28 29.64
C CYS A 720 -35.65 -17.70 28.35
N GLY A 721 -36.14 -18.53 27.43
CA GLY A 721 -36.74 -18.10 26.16
C GLY A 721 -35.71 -17.49 25.20
N TRP A 722 -34.42 -17.81 25.38
CA TRP A 722 -33.31 -17.17 24.67
C TRP A 722 -33.27 -15.63 24.81
N ASP A 723 -33.90 -15.07 25.84
CA ASP A 723 -33.88 -13.63 26.10
C ASP A 723 -32.60 -13.24 26.83
N TYR A 724 -31.89 -12.24 26.30
CA TYR A 724 -30.59 -11.78 26.83
C TYR A 724 -30.66 -11.45 28.33
N ARG A 725 -31.70 -10.74 28.79
CA ARG A 725 -31.81 -10.31 30.18
C ARG A 725 -32.12 -11.50 31.08
N ARG A 726 -33.08 -12.36 30.68
CA ARG A 726 -33.44 -13.57 31.44
C ARG A 726 -32.29 -14.56 31.55
N ILE A 727 -31.43 -14.65 30.54
CA ILE A 727 -30.22 -15.48 30.59
C ILE A 727 -29.26 -14.93 31.65
N LEU A 728 -28.99 -13.62 31.64
CA LEU A 728 -28.07 -13.00 32.60
C LEU A 728 -28.58 -13.00 34.05
N CYS A 729 -29.90 -13.00 34.25
CA CYS A 729 -30.52 -13.11 35.58
C CYS A 729 -30.66 -14.56 36.07
N SER A 730 -30.38 -15.56 35.24
CA SER A 730 -30.48 -16.97 35.63
C SER A 730 -29.26 -17.38 36.46
N ASP A 731 -29.48 -17.57 37.77
CA ASP A 731 -28.46 -18.08 38.68
C ASP A 731 -27.97 -19.48 38.28
N ALA A 732 -28.84 -20.31 37.71
CA ALA A 732 -28.49 -21.64 37.21
C ALA A 732 -27.43 -21.58 36.08
N LEU A 733 -27.42 -20.51 35.28
CA LEU A 733 -26.49 -20.30 34.17
C LEU A 733 -25.26 -19.47 34.59
N MET A 734 -25.42 -18.54 35.52
CA MET A 734 -24.42 -17.49 35.76
C MET A 734 -23.60 -17.66 37.05
N LEU A 735 -24.05 -18.46 38.01
CA LEU A 735 -23.31 -18.75 39.25
C LEU A 735 -22.53 -20.06 39.13
N GLU A 736 -21.36 -20.09 39.74
CA GLU A 736 -20.61 -21.33 39.91
C GLU A 736 -21.38 -22.30 40.84
N PRO A 737 -21.15 -23.63 40.74
CA PRO A 737 -21.83 -24.61 41.61
C PRO A 737 -21.76 -24.31 43.11
N GLN A 738 -20.61 -23.81 43.58
CA GLN A 738 -20.41 -23.44 44.98
C GLN A 738 -21.20 -22.18 45.35
N GLU A 739 -21.29 -21.21 44.44
CA GLU A 739 -22.04 -19.98 44.64
C GLU A 739 -23.56 -20.23 44.63
N ARG A 740 -24.03 -21.16 43.80
CA ARG A 740 -25.45 -21.60 43.81
C ARG A 740 -25.83 -22.29 45.09
N ALA A 741 -24.98 -23.18 45.62
CA ALA A 741 -25.24 -23.84 46.89
C ALA A 741 -25.35 -22.82 48.04
N ILE A 742 -24.62 -21.71 47.98
CA ILE A 742 -24.73 -20.61 48.95
C ILE A 742 -26.02 -19.82 48.73
N ALA A 743 -26.35 -19.44 47.49
CA ALA A 743 -27.56 -18.71 47.16
C ALA A 743 -28.84 -19.50 47.50
N GLU A 744 -28.88 -20.80 47.20
CA GLU A 744 -30.00 -21.69 47.55
C GLU A 744 -30.14 -21.84 49.07
N ASN A 745 -29.03 -21.85 49.82
CA ASN A 745 -29.06 -21.88 51.28
C ASN A 745 -29.55 -20.55 51.88
N GLU A 746 -29.18 -19.41 51.29
CA GLU A 746 -29.64 -18.07 51.70
C GLU A 746 -31.13 -17.85 51.35
N GLU A 747 -31.59 -18.32 50.19
CA GLU A 747 -33.00 -18.25 49.79
C GLU A 747 -33.89 -19.16 50.66
N ASN A 748 -33.40 -20.37 50.97
CA ASN A 748 -34.08 -21.26 51.91
C ASN A 748 -34.07 -20.74 53.35
N ALA A 749 -33.02 -20.03 53.77
CA ALA A 749 -32.96 -19.36 55.08
C ALA A 749 -33.93 -18.16 55.16
N ALA A 750 -33.99 -17.33 54.11
CA ALA A 750 -34.94 -16.22 54.01
C ALA A 750 -36.41 -16.70 53.92
N ALA A 751 -36.66 -17.82 53.25
CA ALA A 751 -37.98 -18.46 53.22
C ALA A 751 -38.36 -19.13 54.56
N ALA A 752 -37.38 -19.57 55.35
CA ALA A 752 -37.59 -20.12 56.69
C ALA A 752 -37.88 -19.04 57.74
N GLU A 753 -37.22 -17.87 57.68
CA GLU A 753 -37.52 -16.74 58.57
C GLU A 753 -38.92 -16.15 58.36
N ASN A 754 -39.46 -16.21 57.14
CA ASN A 754 -40.85 -15.82 56.86
C ASN A 754 -41.91 -16.86 57.31
N ARG A 755 -41.51 -18.01 57.86
CA ARG A 755 -42.43 -19.08 58.31
C ARG A 755 -42.44 -19.36 59.82
N THR A 756 -41.61 -18.69 60.63
CA THR A 756 -41.63 -18.86 62.10
C THR A 756 -42.31 -17.71 62.81
N GLY A 757 -43.63 -17.63 62.65
CA GLY A 757 -44.53 -16.93 63.57
C GLY A 757 -45.46 -17.94 64.24
N SER A 758 -45.34 -18.07 65.57
CA SER A 758 -46.27 -18.77 66.49
C SER A 758 -46.05 -20.27 66.74
N ARG A 759 -45.44 -20.63 67.89
CA ARG A 759 -46.14 -21.16 69.08
C ARG A 759 -45.20 -21.63 70.20
N ASP A 760 -45.70 -21.50 71.43
CA ASP A 760 -45.04 -21.64 72.72
C ASP A 760 -44.72 -23.07 73.24
N HIS A 761 -43.80 -23.05 74.20
CA HIS A 761 -43.77 -23.78 75.49
C HIS A 761 -43.07 -25.16 75.69
N HIS A 762 -42.10 -25.08 76.62
CA HIS A 762 -41.79 -25.93 77.78
C HIS A 762 -40.79 -27.12 77.73
N ASN A 763 -39.77 -26.94 78.59
CA ASN A 763 -39.18 -27.89 79.56
C ASN A 763 -37.88 -28.68 79.24
N ASN A 764 -36.81 -28.20 79.90
CA ASN A 764 -36.05 -28.86 80.98
C ASN A 764 -35.03 -30.00 80.69
N ARG A 765 -33.76 -29.65 80.97
CA ARG A 765 -32.83 -30.33 81.92
C ARG A 765 -32.03 -31.58 81.47
N GLY A 766 -30.70 -31.40 81.40
CA GLY A 766 -29.78 -32.20 82.23
C GLY A 766 -28.61 -32.94 81.57
N SER A 767 -27.39 -32.52 81.96
CA SER A 767 -26.31 -33.38 82.50
C SER A 767 -25.30 -34.10 81.58
N ASN A 768 -24.09 -33.53 81.58
CA ASN A 768 -22.75 -34.12 81.83
C ASN A 768 -22.16 -35.25 80.97
N GLY A 769 -20.85 -35.11 80.68
CA GLY A 769 -19.94 -36.26 80.64
C GLY A 769 -18.69 -36.10 79.77
N SER A 770 -17.60 -35.67 80.38
CA SER A 770 -16.26 -35.40 79.83
C SER A 770 -15.40 -36.65 79.52
N GLY A 771 -14.30 -36.44 78.79
CA GLY A 771 -13.07 -37.27 78.83
C GLY A 771 -12.40 -37.40 77.45
N ALA A 772 -11.37 -36.61 77.10
CA ALA A 772 -9.95 -36.74 77.47
C ALA A 772 -9.30 -37.99 76.84
N ALA A 773 -8.08 -38.07 76.32
CA ALA A 773 -6.87 -37.25 76.17
C ALA A 773 -6.02 -38.00 75.09
N GLY A 774 -4.87 -37.60 74.57
CA GLY A 774 -3.89 -36.55 74.85
C GLY A 774 -2.92 -36.51 73.65
N ALA A 775 -2.29 -35.36 73.39
CA ALA A 775 -0.98 -35.00 73.97
C ALA A 775 0.18 -35.74 73.28
N THR A 776 1.31 -35.15 72.89
CA THR A 776 1.93 -33.81 72.93
C THR A 776 3.31 -34.03 72.24
N THR A 777 4.09 -33.07 71.76
CA THR A 777 4.91 -32.07 72.47
C THR A 777 5.84 -31.47 71.37
N SER A 778 5.89 -30.14 71.21
CA SER A 778 6.98 -29.25 71.70
C SER A 778 8.03 -28.93 70.60
N SER A 779 8.53 -27.72 70.37
CA SER A 779 8.41 -26.48 71.15
C SER A 779 9.21 -25.31 70.52
N THR A 780 8.59 -24.12 70.62
CA THR A 780 9.14 -22.81 71.06
C THR A 780 10.27 -22.06 70.33
N SER A 781 9.94 -20.83 69.89
CA SER A 781 10.38 -19.58 70.54
C SER A 781 9.45 -18.37 70.20
N LEU A 782 9.17 -17.55 71.20
CA LEU A 782 8.28 -16.35 71.32
C LEU A 782 9.17 -15.09 71.57
N PRO A 783 8.69 -13.82 71.79
CA PRO A 783 7.30 -13.32 71.95
C PRO A 783 6.91 -11.97 71.25
N ALA A 784 5.58 -11.82 71.09
CA ALA A 784 4.66 -10.65 71.26
C ALA A 784 5.01 -9.25 70.68
N ALA A 785 4.11 -8.48 70.04
CA ALA A 785 2.68 -8.32 70.30
C ALA A 785 1.90 -7.67 69.11
N ALA A 786 0.59 -7.93 69.11
CA ALA A 786 -0.54 -7.17 68.54
C ALA A 786 -0.77 -7.15 67.01
N GLY A 787 -1.97 -7.64 66.62
CA GLY A 787 -2.70 -7.17 65.44
C GLY A 787 -2.85 -8.17 64.30
N GLU A 788 -4.04 -8.79 64.23
CA GLU A 788 -4.76 -9.23 63.01
C GLU A 788 -4.01 -10.08 61.94
N GLN A 789 -4.37 -11.36 61.84
CA GLN A 789 -4.06 -12.19 60.65
C GLN A 789 -5.33 -12.52 59.83
N PRO A 790 -5.25 -12.41 58.48
CA PRO A 790 -6.28 -12.81 57.54
C PRO A 790 -6.14 -14.29 57.13
N PHE A 791 -7.27 -14.95 56.87
CA PHE A 791 -7.33 -16.28 56.27
C PHE A 791 -6.84 -16.25 54.81
N THR A 792 -5.82 -17.06 54.52
CA THR A 792 -5.30 -17.34 53.18
C THR A 792 -6.29 -18.18 52.35
N LYS A 793 -6.67 -17.67 51.17
CA LYS A 793 -7.31 -18.44 50.09
C LYS A 793 -6.21 -19.01 49.18
N GLU A 794 -6.06 -20.32 49.15
CA GLU A 794 -5.25 -20.99 48.14
C GLU A 794 -5.97 -20.97 46.78
N SER A 795 -5.23 -20.51 45.78
CA SER A 795 -5.61 -20.35 44.38
C SER A 795 -5.47 -21.68 43.63
N ILE A 796 -6.58 -22.22 43.12
CA ILE A 796 -6.63 -23.45 42.31
C ILE A 796 -6.27 -23.18 40.83
N TYR A 797 -5.66 -22.03 40.50
CA TYR A 797 -5.30 -21.68 39.12
C TYR A 797 -3.80 -21.46 38.95
N THR A 798 -3.00 -22.51 39.10
CA THR A 798 -1.69 -22.63 38.43
C THR A 798 -1.23 -24.09 38.39
N SER A 799 -1.46 -24.79 37.28
CA SER A 799 -0.54 -25.86 36.86
C SER A 799 -0.48 -25.90 35.33
N SER A 800 0.59 -25.30 34.81
CA SER A 800 1.05 -25.43 33.43
C SER A 800 1.63 -26.82 33.22
N GLY A 801 1.05 -27.60 32.31
CA GLY A 801 1.65 -28.84 31.81
C GLY A 801 0.71 -30.04 31.80
N GLN A 802 -0.23 -30.08 30.85
CA GLN A 802 -0.76 -31.32 30.27
C GLN A 802 -1.57 -30.96 29.01
N GLY A 803 -1.36 -31.73 27.94
CA GLY A 803 -1.96 -31.54 26.61
C GLY A 803 -3.48 -31.76 26.55
N PRO A 804 -4.08 -31.71 25.35
CA PRO A 804 -5.49 -31.43 25.16
C PRO A 804 -6.34 -32.66 25.45
N SER A 805 -6.97 -32.72 26.62
CA SER A 805 -8.08 -33.64 26.84
C SER A 805 -9.21 -32.97 27.61
N SER A 806 -10.39 -32.98 26.97
CA SER A 806 -11.72 -32.79 27.52
C SER A 806 -11.85 -33.08 29.02
N PHE A 807 -12.49 -32.18 29.78
CA PHE A 807 -13.26 -32.39 31.02
C PHE A 807 -13.02 -33.70 31.82
N ASN A 808 -11.78 -34.12 32.05
CA ASN A 808 -11.45 -35.37 32.74
C ASN A 808 -10.97 -35.14 34.18
N ASN A 809 -11.41 -34.04 34.80
CA ASN A 809 -11.33 -33.91 36.25
C ASN A 809 -12.61 -34.48 36.88
N SER A 810 -12.49 -35.72 37.35
CA SER A 810 -13.58 -36.52 37.93
C SER A 810 -14.28 -35.89 39.15
N HIS A 811 -13.69 -34.86 39.77
CA HIS A 811 -14.30 -34.11 40.87
C HIS A 811 -15.22 -32.95 40.43
N LEU A 812 -15.26 -32.59 39.14
CA LEU A 812 -16.21 -31.62 38.56
C LEU A 812 -17.46 -32.28 37.94
N LEU A 813 -17.49 -33.61 37.81
CA LEU A 813 -18.53 -34.35 37.09
C LEU A 813 -19.94 -34.28 37.72
N LEU A 814 -20.07 -33.79 38.96
CA LEU A 814 -21.35 -33.66 39.66
C LEU A 814 -21.91 -32.22 39.65
N ALA A 815 -21.19 -31.26 39.10
CA ALA A 815 -21.45 -29.84 39.28
C ALA A 815 -21.65 -29.13 37.94
N ARG A 816 -22.88 -28.68 37.64
CA ARG A 816 -23.22 -27.98 36.38
C ARG A 816 -22.31 -26.75 36.16
N PRO A 817 -21.42 -26.68 35.17
CA PRO A 817 -20.55 -25.50 34.99
C PRO A 817 -21.35 -24.24 34.66
N SER A 818 -20.86 -23.07 35.05
CA SER A 818 -21.49 -21.79 34.70
C SER A 818 -21.11 -21.38 33.27
N LEU A 819 -21.87 -20.45 32.67
CA LEU A 819 -21.52 -19.84 31.38
C LEU A 819 -20.14 -19.13 31.44
N VAL A 820 -19.74 -18.64 32.62
CA VAL A 820 -18.41 -18.08 32.84
C VAL A 820 -17.34 -19.16 32.76
N THR A 821 -17.58 -20.35 33.33
CA THR A 821 -16.68 -21.50 33.23
C THR A 821 -16.49 -21.92 31.77
N TYR A 822 -17.61 -22.08 31.04
CA TYR A 822 -17.59 -22.46 29.62
C TYR A 822 -16.82 -21.44 28.78
N MET A 823 -17.03 -20.15 29.01
CA MET A 823 -16.30 -19.09 28.32
C MET A 823 -14.79 -19.17 28.60
N CYS A 824 -14.37 -19.28 29.86
CA CYS A 824 -12.96 -19.33 30.22
C CYS A 824 -12.23 -20.55 29.62
N VAL A 825 -12.89 -21.70 29.58
CA VAL A 825 -12.34 -22.91 28.93
C VAL A 825 -12.25 -22.70 27.42
N ALA A 826 -13.31 -22.23 26.77
CA ALA A 826 -13.31 -21.96 25.33
C ALA A 826 -12.22 -20.96 24.92
N LEU A 827 -12.05 -19.86 25.66
CA LEU A 827 -11.02 -18.86 25.36
C LEU A 827 -9.61 -19.42 25.55
N ARG A 828 -9.39 -20.29 26.54
CA ARG A 828 -8.12 -20.99 26.74
C ARG A 828 -7.83 -21.95 25.59
N ASP A 829 -8.82 -22.73 25.17
CA ASP A 829 -8.68 -23.70 24.07
C ASP A 829 -8.37 -22.99 22.74
N LEU A 830 -8.90 -21.78 22.54
CA LEU A 830 -8.59 -20.92 21.39
C LEU A 830 -7.23 -20.20 21.52
N GLY A 831 -6.54 -20.34 22.64
CA GLY A 831 -5.27 -19.66 22.92
C GLY A 831 -5.39 -18.14 23.08
N VAL A 832 -6.58 -17.62 23.42
CA VAL A 832 -6.81 -16.17 23.59
C VAL A 832 -6.00 -15.64 24.78
N ASP A 833 -5.38 -14.48 24.59
CA ASP A 833 -4.59 -13.84 25.64
C ASP A 833 -5.36 -13.65 26.95
N LYS A 834 -4.68 -13.89 28.07
CA LYS A 834 -5.29 -13.81 29.42
C LYS A 834 -5.97 -12.46 29.68
N LYS A 835 -5.39 -11.36 29.19
CA LYS A 835 -5.96 -10.00 29.33
C LYS A 835 -7.31 -9.88 28.63
N THR A 836 -7.43 -10.40 27.41
CA THR A 836 -8.67 -10.44 26.63
C THR A 836 -9.71 -11.32 27.32
N ALA A 837 -9.30 -12.46 27.86
CA ALA A 837 -10.20 -13.37 28.58
C ALA A 837 -10.72 -12.77 29.90
N ASP A 838 -9.84 -12.13 30.69
CA ASP A 838 -10.20 -11.44 31.91
C ASP A 838 -11.16 -10.27 31.60
N TRP A 839 -10.92 -9.52 30.53
CA TRP A 839 -11.80 -8.45 30.07
C TRP A 839 -13.20 -8.93 29.69
N LEU A 840 -13.32 -10.02 28.91
CA LEU A 840 -14.62 -10.60 28.55
C LEU A 840 -15.38 -11.11 29.79
N ARG A 841 -14.68 -11.73 30.74
CA ARG A 841 -15.25 -12.14 32.02
C ARG A 841 -15.80 -10.96 32.80
N ASP A 842 -15.04 -9.89 32.90
CA ASP A 842 -15.45 -8.72 33.67
C ASP A 842 -16.60 -7.97 32.98
N LYS A 843 -16.62 -7.91 31.64
CA LYS A 843 -17.78 -7.42 30.86
C LYS A 843 -19.03 -8.25 31.11
N LEU A 844 -18.93 -9.59 31.08
CA LEU A 844 -20.08 -10.47 31.32
C LEU A 844 -20.64 -10.31 32.74
N ARG A 845 -19.76 -10.17 33.74
CA ARG A 845 -20.16 -9.88 35.12
C ARG A 845 -20.84 -8.52 35.26
N ALA A 846 -20.30 -7.48 34.63
CA ALA A 846 -20.89 -6.16 34.62
C ALA A 846 -22.28 -6.17 33.95
N ALA A 847 -22.42 -6.87 32.82
CA ALA A 847 -23.70 -7.03 32.13
C ALA A 847 -24.75 -7.73 33.02
N ARG A 848 -24.35 -8.76 33.78
CA ARG A 848 -25.21 -9.41 34.76
C ARG A 848 -25.63 -8.47 35.89
N GLN A 849 -24.70 -7.71 36.46
CA GLN A 849 -25.01 -6.75 37.51
C GLN A 849 -25.99 -5.68 37.03
N GLU A 850 -25.81 -5.18 35.80
CA GLU A 850 -26.73 -4.24 35.15
C GLU A 850 -28.13 -4.86 34.97
N ALA A 851 -28.20 -6.10 34.50
CA ALA A 851 -29.47 -6.82 34.31
C ALA A 851 -30.23 -7.03 35.63
N LEU A 852 -29.54 -7.48 36.68
CA LEU A 852 -30.10 -7.66 38.02
C LEU A 852 -30.55 -6.32 38.63
N ALA A 853 -29.80 -5.24 38.43
CA ALA A 853 -30.19 -3.91 38.89
C ALA A 853 -31.46 -3.42 38.19
N MET A 854 -31.59 -3.64 36.88
CA MET A 854 -32.80 -3.29 36.13
C MET A 854 -34.02 -4.14 36.52
N GLU A 855 -33.81 -5.42 36.86
CA GLU A 855 -34.87 -6.30 37.30
C GLU A 855 -35.39 -5.89 38.68
N ARG A 856 -34.49 -5.52 39.62
CA ARG A 856 -34.87 -4.98 40.94
C ARG A 856 -35.57 -3.61 40.87
N ALA A 857 -35.35 -2.85 39.80
CA ALA A 857 -35.94 -1.54 39.59
C ALA A 857 -37.33 -1.60 38.91
N ARG A 858 -37.72 -2.76 38.36
CA ARG A 858 -39.05 -3.03 37.81
C ARG A 858 -39.92 -3.69 38.88
#